data_AF-A0ABD4JFS0-F1
#
_entry.id   AF-A0ABD4JFS0-F1
#
_cell.length_a   1.000
_cell.length_b   1.000
_cell.length_c   1.000
_cell.angle_alpha   90.00
_cell.angle_beta   90.00
_cell.angle_gamma   90.00
#
_symmetry.space_group_name_H-M   'P 1'
#
loop_
_entity.id
_entity.type
_entity.pdbx_description
1 polymer ?
#
loop_
_entity_poly.entity_id
_entity_poly.type
_entity_poly.pdbx_seq_one_letter_code
_entity_poly.pdbx_strand_id
1 'polypeptide(L)'
;MKNKILSVFFLLFLLGCSQKVPQVSLDQTFKGRITLLDFELPQDANFLPQSMLSASFSGDDLLKNRFSVYDINVKNVKQDEAFWAFNTYKFSEKKSYFGSNFRPVKKAWFDKQRQNANFNEFGKLSAHAITTANTALRNFPSSDPLFYNPQLPGEGYPFDYAQSSTLSIAHPLFVSHFSLDKAWVFVKDDTVWGWIKSEDIKILTKQESSKYKKQNFLAVKIDNTPVYDLEGGFLFYARVGVLLGFNAEDKENFYGEVITRAGVRKYKISKHASGKFPLAFDDENIRILSQSLLNQPYGWGGVNNLRDCSLFLKDLMSSFGFWLPRNSGAQAKMGKKIELQNLNAKEKIKLIKEQGVPYMTLFHLPGHIMLYVGTSNEGVLALHDAWGVRTKDNGRALMGGVVLTTLEIGKGRGDIDDKNLLLSKVISMNILQTPSGKKSEILPLNSKIDMKEKISKLQDAYGVRIEDNLVYFSDESHIVFNDFIKKDSECSVGADVQDMNALPYAALMPLNASLNDSGRCRNYELLGKIYGDNKEAVRENLTDVVWLKDFLGLKLKFNSKNGAAKALNAVSQELNELIKQDSSLLEFLKDPAGTFNWRVIAGTNRPSAHSYGIAIDVNVKQSHYWRWHKVYKNQIPEAIVHTFEKHKFIWGGRWEHFDTMHFEYRPEMF
;
A
#
# COMPACT_ATOMS: atom_id res chain seq x y z
N MET A 1 -6.31 -35.52 -86.05
CA MET A 1 -5.98 -34.08 -86.15
C MET A 1 -6.12 -33.47 -84.76
N LYS A 2 -5.14 -33.61 -83.86
CA LYS A 2 -4.01 -32.68 -83.61
C LYS A 2 -4.38 -31.20 -83.76
N ASN A 3 -4.65 -30.53 -82.64
CA ASN A 3 -4.08 -29.21 -82.33
C ASN A 3 -3.86 -29.12 -80.81
N LYS A 4 -2.59 -29.11 -80.42
CA LYS A 4 -2.09 -28.92 -79.05
C LYS A 4 -1.92 -27.42 -78.82
N ILE A 5 -2.54 -26.89 -77.76
CA ILE A 5 -2.16 -25.60 -77.18
C ILE A 5 -1.08 -25.88 -76.14
N LEU A 6 0.09 -25.31 -76.39
CA LEU A 6 1.31 -25.44 -75.60
C LEU A 6 1.37 -24.25 -74.63
N SER A 7 1.10 -24.48 -73.33
CA SER A 7 1.43 -23.52 -72.27
C SER A 7 2.72 -23.97 -71.61
N VAL A 8 3.82 -23.30 -71.96
CA VAL A 8 5.14 -23.43 -71.35
C VAL A 8 5.16 -22.55 -70.10
N PHE A 9 5.26 -23.15 -68.92
CA PHE A 9 5.62 -22.45 -67.69
C PHE A 9 7.13 -22.18 -67.71
N PHE A 10 7.51 -20.92 -67.92
CA PHE A 10 8.88 -20.45 -67.74
C PHE A 10 9.07 -20.04 -66.27
N LEU A 11 9.85 -20.83 -65.53
CA LEU A 11 10.42 -20.43 -64.23
C LEU A 11 11.50 -19.36 -64.51
N LEU A 12 11.14 -18.09 -64.37
CA LEU A 12 12.10 -16.99 -64.41
C LEU A 12 12.69 -16.78 -63.01
N PHE A 13 13.91 -17.29 -62.84
CA PHE A 13 14.85 -16.90 -61.80
C PHE A 13 15.05 -15.37 -61.83
N LEU A 14 14.54 -14.67 -60.83
CA LEU A 14 14.94 -13.29 -60.55
C LEU A 14 16.28 -13.33 -59.81
N LEU A 15 17.37 -13.32 -60.59
CA LEU A 15 18.70 -12.90 -60.13
C LEU A 15 18.66 -11.40 -59.81
N GLY A 16 18.29 -11.07 -58.58
CA GLY A 16 18.44 -9.73 -58.04
C GLY A 16 19.93 -9.43 -57.81
N CYS A 17 20.45 -8.42 -58.50
CA CYS A 17 21.77 -7.85 -58.29
C CYS A 17 21.99 -7.51 -56.80
N SER A 18 22.78 -8.32 -56.11
CA SER A 18 23.35 -7.98 -54.81
C SER A 18 24.44 -6.92 -55.03
N GLN A 19 24.04 -5.65 -55.04
CA GLN A 19 24.97 -4.62 -54.60
C GLN A 19 25.18 -4.85 -53.09
N LYS A 20 26.42 -5.11 -52.68
CA LYS A 20 26.82 -5.19 -51.28
C LYS A 20 26.37 -3.90 -50.58
N VAL A 21 25.21 -3.95 -49.94
CA VAL A 21 24.84 -3.03 -48.88
C VAL A 21 25.99 -3.13 -47.87
N PRO A 22 26.61 -2.02 -47.43
CA PRO A 22 27.56 -2.07 -46.34
C PRO A 22 26.86 -2.80 -45.20
N GLN A 23 27.37 -3.97 -44.86
CA GLN A 23 26.94 -4.70 -43.69
C GLN A 23 27.30 -3.78 -42.53
N VAL A 24 26.33 -3.00 -42.06
CA VAL A 24 26.43 -2.33 -40.78
C VAL A 24 26.57 -3.50 -39.81
N SER A 25 27.80 -3.81 -39.43
CA SER A 25 28.04 -4.63 -38.26
C SER A 25 27.27 -3.93 -37.16
N LEU A 26 26.19 -4.55 -36.71
CA LEU A 26 25.65 -4.28 -35.38
C LEU A 26 26.82 -4.49 -34.45
N ASP A 27 27.45 -3.38 -34.10
CA ASP A 27 28.58 -3.34 -33.21
C ASP A 27 28.19 -4.14 -31.97
N GLN A 28 29.11 -4.99 -31.49
CA GLN A 28 28.89 -5.92 -30.39
C GLN A 28 28.63 -5.20 -29.04
N THR A 29 28.45 -3.88 -29.06
CA THR A 29 28.21 -2.95 -27.95
C THR A 29 26.80 -2.98 -27.35
N PHE A 30 25.85 -3.73 -27.91
CA PHE A 30 24.54 -3.96 -27.24
C PHE A 30 24.58 -4.99 -26.11
N LYS A 31 25.56 -5.92 -26.10
CA LYS A 31 25.76 -6.87 -25.00
C LYS A 31 26.22 -6.09 -23.76
N GLY A 32 25.31 -5.82 -22.82
CA GLY A 32 25.65 -5.36 -21.46
C GLY A 32 24.97 -4.09 -20.95
N ARG A 33 24.22 -3.35 -21.77
CA ARG A 33 23.60 -2.07 -21.33
C ARG A 33 22.16 -2.18 -20.81
N ILE A 34 21.47 -3.26 -21.11
CA ILE A 34 20.14 -3.56 -20.58
C ILE A 34 20.16 -5.01 -20.08
N THR A 35 19.75 -5.22 -18.85
CA THR A 35 19.68 -6.53 -18.19
C THR A 35 18.36 -6.66 -17.45
N LEU A 36 17.84 -7.86 -17.24
CA LEU A 36 16.72 -8.06 -16.33
C LEU A 36 17.19 -7.96 -14.87
N LEU A 37 16.31 -7.52 -14.00
CA LEU A 37 16.52 -7.49 -12.56
C LEU A 37 15.61 -8.53 -11.92
N ASP A 38 16.20 -9.45 -11.15
CA ASP A 38 15.45 -10.47 -10.41
C ASP A 38 14.76 -9.82 -9.21
N PHE A 39 13.49 -10.16 -9.00
CA PHE A 39 12.72 -9.62 -7.88
C PHE A 39 13.05 -10.37 -6.59
N GLU A 40 13.37 -9.61 -5.54
CA GLU A 40 13.62 -10.14 -4.20
C GLU A 40 12.34 -10.60 -3.48
N LEU A 41 11.17 -10.19 -3.98
CA LEU A 41 9.86 -10.53 -3.46
C LEU A 41 8.99 -11.20 -4.53
N PRO A 42 8.11 -12.15 -4.16
CA PRO A 42 7.08 -12.63 -5.07
C PRO A 42 6.14 -11.50 -5.51
N GLN A 43 5.86 -11.45 -6.81
CA GLN A 43 5.01 -10.42 -7.42
C GLN A 43 3.52 -10.81 -7.33
N ASP A 44 3.05 -10.91 -6.09
CA ASP A 44 1.70 -11.35 -5.71
C ASP A 44 1.18 -10.48 -4.56
N ALA A 45 -0.05 -10.03 -4.66
CA ALA A 45 -0.67 -9.15 -3.67
C ALA A 45 -0.82 -9.80 -2.29
N ASN A 46 -0.73 -11.12 -2.15
CA ASN A 46 -0.69 -11.81 -0.86
C ASN A 46 0.57 -11.47 -0.04
N PHE A 47 1.65 -11.01 -0.70
CA PHE A 47 2.88 -10.58 -0.03
C PHE A 47 2.86 -9.10 0.37
N LEU A 48 1.77 -8.38 0.06
CA LEU A 48 1.56 -7.04 0.59
C LEU A 48 1.27 -7.10 2.10
N PRO A 49 1.91 -6.23 2.92
CA PRO A 49 1.58 -6.10 4.34
C PRO A 49 0.09 -5.80 4.53
N GLN A 50 -0.55 -6.33 5.58
CA GLN A 50 -1.96 -6.08 5.79
C GLN A 50 -2.24 -4.59 6.03
N SER A 51 -3.22 -4.02 5.32
CA SER A 51 -3.69 -2.67 5.62
C SER A 51 -4.54 -2.68 6.88
N MET A 52 -4.11 -1.92 7.89
CA MET A 52 -4.92 -1.65 9.09
C MET A 52 -5.92 -0.50 8.88
N LEU A 53 -5.77 0.22 7.77
CA LEU A 53 -6.70 1.26 7.37
C LEU A 53 -7.95 0.63 6.77
N SER A 54 -9.08 1.08 7.27
CA SER A 54 -10.41 0.74 6.79
C SER A 54 -11.25 1.99 6.95
N ALA A 55 -11.53 2.62 5.81
CA ALA A 55 -12.23 3.88 5.75
C ALA A 55 -13.14 3.91 4.52
N SER A 56 -14.22 4.66 4.60
CA SER A 56 -15.01 5.05 3.44
C SER A 56 -14.86 6.55 3.25
N PHE A 57 -14.32 6.97 2.11
CA PHE A 57 -14.22 8.38 1.75
C PHE A 57 -15.42 8.80 0.90
N SER A 58 -15.75 10.11 0.88
CA SER A 58 -16.88 10.59 0.08
C SER A 58 -16.60 10.62 -1.42
N GLY A 59 -15.33 10.78 -1.80
CA GLY A 59 -14.93 10.97 -3.20
C GLY A 59 -15.24 12.35 -3.76
N ASP A 60 -15.80 13.26 -2.96
CA ASP A 60 -16.23 14.58 -3.40
C ASP A 60 -15.05 15.42 -3.93
N ASP A 61 -13.89 15.38 -3.27
CA ASP A 61 -12.70 16.08 -3.73
C ASP A 61 -12.24 15.56 -5.09
N LEU A 62 -12.33 14.25 -5.33
CA LEU A 62 -12.03 13.68 -6.63
C LEU A 62 -13.02 14.10 -7.69
N LEU A 63 -14.33 14.00 -7.43
CA LEU A 63 -15.35 14.40 -8.38
C LEU A 63 -15.26 15.91 -8.68
N LYS A 64 -15.03 16.74 -7.67
CA LYS A 64 -14.82 18.19 -7.82
C LYS A 64 -13.65 18.47 -8.76
N ASN A 65 -12.49 17.85 -8.54
CA ASN A 65 -11.35 18.03 -9.43
C ASN A 65 -11.60 17.46 -10.83
N ARG A 66 -12.19 16.26 -10.92
CA ARG A 66 -12.51 15.58 -12.19
C ARG A 66 -13.45 16.40 -13.07
N PHE A 67 -14.46 17.04 -12.48
CA PHE A 67 -15.45 17.85 -13.20
C PHE A 67 -15.12 19.34 -13.28
N SER A 68 -14.04 19.79 -12.64
CA SER A 68 -13.57 21.19 -12.70
C SER A 68 -13.27 21.65 -14.14
N VAL A 69 -13.02 20.72 -15.05
CA VAL A 69 -12.79 21.00 -16.48
C VAL A 69 -13.96 21.73 -17.13
N TYR A 70 -15.19 21.48 -16.69
CA TYR A 70 -16.38 22.17 -17.20
C TYR A 70 -16.50 23.62 -16.67
N ASP A 71 -15.66 24.01 -15.72
CA ASP A 71 -15.68 25.34 -15.12
C ASP A 71 -14.44 26.17 -15.58
N ILE A 72 -13.64 25.66 -16.53
CA ILE A 72 -12.47 26.33 -17.06
C ILE A 72 -12.86 27.59 -17.82
N ASN A 73 -12.27 28.71 -17.41
CA ASN A 73 -12.22 29.94 -18.20
C ASN A 73 -10.88 30.01 -18.95
N VAL A 74 -10.90 29.66 -20.22
CA VAL A 74 -9.69 29.58 -21.06
C VAL A 74 -8.94 30.91 -21.20
N LYS A 75 -9.61 32.05 -20.98
CA LYS A 75 -8.97 33.38 -21.04
C LYS A 75 -7.87 33.56 -19.98
N ASN A 76 -7.94 32.80 -18.88
CA ASN A 76 -6.96 32.83 -17.80
C ASN A 76 -5.80 31.85 -18.03
N VAL A 77 -5.83 31.07 -19.12
CA VAL A 77 -4.81 30.06 -19.42
C VAL A 77 -3.81 30.66 -20.39
N LYS A 78 -2.53 30.67 -20.00
CA LYS A 78 -1.45 31.08 -20.91
C LYS A 78 -1.26 30.01 -21.98
N GLN A 79 -1.27 30.44 -23.24
CA GLN A 79 -1.14 29.54 -24.38
C GLN A 79 0.17 28.73 -24.33
N ASP A 80 1.30 29.37 -23.95
CA ASP A 80 2.58 28.68 -23.84
C ASP A 80 2.61 27.56 -22.79
N GLU A 81 1.80 27.67 -21.72
CA GLU A 81 1.66 26.63 -20.70
C GLU A 81 0.81 25.47 -21.23
N ALA A 82 -0.27 25.77 -21.96
CA ALA A 82 -1.11 24.74 -22.58
C ALA A 82 -0.35 23.95 -23.64
N PHE A 83 0.49 24.62 -24.44
CA PHE A 83 1.27 24.02 -25.52
C PHE A 83 2.75 23.80 -25.19
N TRP A 84 3.09 23.61 -23.91
CA TRP A 84 4.46 23.46 -23.42
C TRP A 84 5.31 22.45 -24.23
N ALA A 85 4.68 21.39 -24.75
CA ALA A 85 5.35 20.37 -25.53
C ALA A 85 5.96 20.89 -26.83
N PHE A 86 5.32 21.87 -27.50
CA PHE A 86 5.86 22.50 -28.70
C PHE A 86 7.09 23.38 -28.43
N ASN A 87 7.25 23.82 -27.19
CA ASN A 87 8.41 24.59 -26.73
C ASN A 87 9.55 23.67 -26.26
N THR A 88 9.21 22.48 -25.77
CA THR A 88 10.15 21.49 -25.23
C THR A 88 10.71 20.54 -26.30
N TYR A 89 9.83 20.02 -27.15
CA TYR A 89 10.16 19.05 -28.19
C TYR A 89 10.18 19.73 -29.55
N LYS A 90 11.25 20.49 -29.81
CA LYS A 90 11.50 21.16 -31.08
C LYS A 90 12.73 20.62 -31.77
N PHE A 91 12.69 20.59 -33.09
CA PHE A 91 13.87 20.32 -33.91
C PHE A 91 14.97 21.36 -33.62
N SER A 92 16.20 20.88 -33.44
CA SER A 92 17.40 21.72 -33.47
C SER A 92 18.59 20.89 -33.97
N GLU A 93 19.63 21.55 -34.47
CA GLU A 93 20.84 20.87 -34.93
C GLU A 93 21.52 20.05 -33.82
N LYS A 94 21.31 20.44 -32.56
CA LYS A 94 21.89 19.77 -31.38
C LYS A 94 21.01 18.65 -30.82
N LYS A 95 19.75 18.52 -31.26
CA LYS A 95 18.78 17.61 -30.66
C LYS A 95 18.00 16.85 -31.74
N SER A 96 18.33 15.57 -31.88
CA SER A 96 17.68 14.66 -32.80
C SER A 96 16.58 13.86 -32.11
N TYR A 97 15.51 13.59 -32.85
CA TYR A 97 14.41 12.72 -32.44
C TYR A 97 14.23 11.62 -33.48
N PHE A 98 13.63 10.51 -33.09
CA PHE A 98 13.50 9.30 -33.91
C PHE A 98 12.05 8.86 -33.97
N GLY A 99 11.60 8.46 -35.17
CA GLY A 99 10.25 7.94 -35.39
C GLY A 99 10.12 6.44 -35.06
N SER A 100 8.97 5.85 -35.39
CA SER A 100 8.68 4.42 -35.17
C SER A 100 9.63 3.46 -35.88
N ASN A 101 10.24 3.89 -36.98
CA ASN A 101 11.26 3.13 -37.72
C ASN A 101 12.69 3.39 -37.21
N PHE A 102 12.84 4.07 -36.08
CA PHE A 102 14.11 4.50 -35.50
C PHE A 102 15.00 5.31 -36.45
N ARG A 103 14.40 5.99 -37.42
CA ARG A 103 15.09 6.98 -38.28
C ARG A 103 14.87 8.39 -37.75
N PRO A 104 15.82 9.32 -37.97
CA PRO A 104 15.67 10.71 -37.55
C PRO A 104 14.40 11.38 -38.10
N VAL A 105 13.65 12.04 -37.22
CA VAL A 105 12.51 12.88 -37.56
C VAL A 105 13.01 14.22 -38.10
N LYS A 106 12.59 14.58 -39.31
CA LYS A 106 13.00 15.81 -40.00
C LYS A 106 12.24 17.03 -39.48
N LYS A 107 12.84 18.23 -39.60
CA LYS A 107 12.21 19.52 -39.26
C LYS A 107 10.79 19.68 -39.84
N ALA A 108 10.59 19.26 -41.09
CA ALA A 108 9.31 19.33 -41.78
C ALA A 108 8.16 18.63 -41.03
N TRP A 109 8.44 17.57 -40.25
CA TRP A 109 7.43 16.94 -39.41
C TRP A 109 6.98 17.87 -38.28
N PHE A 110 7.91 18.51 -37.58
CA PHE A 110 7.60 19.46 -36.50
C PHE A 110 6.85 20.69 -37.03
N ASP A 111 7.26 21.21 -38.20
CA ASP A 111 6.58 22.33 -38.85
C ASP A 111 5.13 21.94 -39.20
N LYS A 112 4.93 20.73 -39.75
CA LYS A 112 3.59 20.19 -40.04
C LYS A 112 2.73 20.08 -38.78
N GLN A 113 3.25 19.53 -37.69
CA GLN A 113 2.48 19.42 -36.44
C GLN A 113 2.14 20.79 -35.86
N ARG A 114 3.06 21.76 -35.95
CA ARG A 114 2.83 23.14 -35.49
C ARG A 114 1.76 23.83 -36.34
N GLN A 115 1.78 23.65 -37.65
CA GLN A 115 0.73 24.18 -38.51
C GLN A 115 -0.62 23.53 -38.18
N ASN A 116 -0.68 22.19 -38.12
CA ASN A 116 -1.92 21.46 -37.88
C ASN A 116 -2.53 21.73 -36.50
N ALA A 117 -1.70 22.07 -35.51
CA ALA A 117 -2.13 22.41 -34.16
C ALA A 117 -3.00 23.67 -34.04
N ASN A 118 -3.12 24.48 -35.10
CA ASN A 118 -4.12 25.55 -35.21
C ASN A 118 -4.20 26.51 -34.00
N PHE A 119 -3.04 26.95 -33.51
CA PHE A 119 -2.91 27.78 -32.30
C PHE A 119 -3.83 29.00 -32.23
N ASN A 120 -4.15 29.60 -33.38
CA ASN A 120 -5.02 30.78 -33.46
C ASN A 120 -6.47 30.51 -33.01
N GLU A 121 -6.90 29.25 -32.97
CA GLU A 121 -8.23 28.85 -32.51
C GLU A 121 -8.27 28.50 -31.03
N PHE A 122 -7.15 28.61 -30.30
CA PHE A 122 -7.08 28.27 -28.88
C PHE A 122 -8.18 28.99 -28.07
N GLY A 123 -9.07 28.19 -27.47
CA GLY A 123 -10.14 28.64 -26.60
C GLY A 123 -11.38 29.15 -27.33
N LYS A 124 -11.41 29.18 -28.68
CA LYS A 124 -12.56 29.73 -29.40
C LYS A 124 -13.80 28.84 -29.34
N LEU A 125 -13.64 27.52 -29.31
CA LEU A 125 -14.78 26.59 -29.21
C LEU A 125 -15.30 26.49 -27.77
N SER A 126 -14.40 26.34 -26.79
CA SER A 126 -14.71 26.30 -25.35
C SER A 126 -15.95 25.47 -24.99
N ALA A 127 -15.89 24.16 -25.25
CA ALA A 127 -17.03 23.26 -25.06
C ALA A 127 -16.75 22.18 -24.02
N HIS A 128 -17.81 21.68 -23.39
CA HIS A 128 -17.72 20.47 -22.55
C HIS A 128 -17.70 19.25 -23.46
N ALA A 129 -16.90 18.26 -23.13
CA ALA A 129 -16.89 16.98 -23.83
C ALA A 129 -16.64 15.82 -22.88
N ILE A 130 -16.77 14.62 -23.41
CA ILE A 130 -16.47 13.37 -22.72
C ILE A 130 -15.76 12.42 -23.68
N THR A 131 -14.85 11.59 -23.19
CA THR A 131 -14.24 10.53 -24.01
C THR A 131 -15.25 9.41 -24.31
N THR A 132 -15.17 8.86 -25.52
CA THR A 132 -16.07 7.80 -26.03
C THR A 132 -15.37 6.45 -26.21
N ALA A 133 -14.07 6.39 -25.90
CA ALA A 133 -13.24 5.20 -25.84
C ALA A 133 -12.07 5.44 -24.87
N ASN A 134 -11.36 4.36 -24.50
CA ASN A 134 -10.02 4.52 -23.92
C ASN A 134 -9.10 5.11 -25.00
N THR A 135 -8.48 6.25 -24.72
CA THR A 135 -7.76 7.04 -25.73
C THR A 135 -6.44 7.60 -25.20
N ALA A 136 -5.46 7.72 -26.08
CA ALA A 136 -4.24 8.46 -25.81
C ALA A 136 -4.52 9.97 -25.78
N LEU A 137 -3.87 10.65 -24.84
CA LEU A 137 -3.67 12.08 -24.81
C LEU A 137 -2.25 12.37 -25.29
N ARG A 138 -2.14 13.06 -26.42
CA ARG A 138 -0.88 13.28 -27.14
C ARG A 138 -0.37 14.72 -26.97
N ASN A 139 0.93 14.88 -26.98
CA ASN A 139 1.58 16.19 -26.98
C ASN A 139 1.50 16.92 -28.33
N PHE A 140 1.28 16.17 -29.42
CA PHE A 140 1.12 16.66 -30.78
C PHE A 140 -0.15 16.06 -31.41
N PRO A 141 -0.78 16.72 -32.39
CA PRO A 141 -1.90 16.16 -33.16
C PRO A 141 -1.40 15.10 -34.17
N SER A 142 -0.76 14.04 -33.66
CA SER A 142 -0.22 12.92 -34.44
C SER A 142 -0.19 11.62 -33.63
N SER A 143 -0.37 10.51 -34.35
CA SER A 143 -0.16 9.15 -33.84
C SER A 143 1.28 8.68 -33.98
N ASP A 144 2.15 9.43 -34.68
CA ASP A 144 3.56 9.08 -34.80
C ASP A 144 4.24 9.19 -33.43
N PRO A 145 5.09 8.23 -33.04
CA PRO A 145 5.89 8.36 -31.84
C PRO A 145 7.08 9.28 -32.07
N LEU A 146 7.55 9.87 -30.97
CA LEU A 146 8.73 10.72 -30.96
C LEU A 146 9.70 10.25 -29.87
N PHE A 147 10.75 9.54 -30.27
CA PHE A 147 11.77 9.02 -29.35
C PHE A 147 13.01 9.92 -29.32
N TYR A 148 13.76 9.90 -28.21
CA TYR A 148 15.19 10.24 -28.27
C TYR A 148 15.99 9.08 -28.89
N ASN A 149 17.32 9.17 -28.86
CA ASN A 149 18.19 8.20 -29.49
C ASN A 149 17.95 6.78 -28.93
N PRO A 150 17.39 5.85 -29.74
CA PRO A 150 17.04 4.50 -29.26
C PRO A 150 18.25 3.63 -28.93
N GLN A 151 19.46 4.11 -29.20
CA GLN A 151 20.72 3.44 -28.83
C GLN A 151 21.14 3.73 -27.38
N LEU A 152 20.45 4.65 -26.69
CA LEU A 152 20.75 5.01 -25.31
C LEU A 152 19.86 4.25 -24.32
N PRO A 153 20.39 3.75 -23.18
CA PRO A 153 19.58 3.07 -22.18
C PRO A 153 18.54 4.00 -21.53
N GLY A 154 17.29 3.57 -21.55
CA GLY A 154 16.16 4.39 -21.09
C GLY A 154 15.62 5.35 -22.15
N GLU A 155 15.98 5.15 -23.42
CA GLU A 155 15.47 5.87 -24.58
C GLU A 155 14.97 4.89 -25.64
N GLY A 156 14.26 5.38 -26.67
CA GLY A 156 13.57 4.52 -27.63
C GLY A 156 12.27 3.96 -27.06
N TYR A 157 11.76 2.85 -27.60
CA TYR A 157 10.56 2.24 -27.05
C TYR A 157 10.79 1.75 -25.60
N PRO A 158 9.86 2.00 -24.63
CA PRO A 158 8.52 2.58 -24.79
C PRO A 158 8.42 4.12 -24.59
N PHE A 159 9.53 4.85 -24.49
CA PHE A 159 9.61 6.30 -24.18
C PHE A 159 9.19 7.22 -25.33
N ASP A 160 7.94 7.10 -25.77
CA ASP A 160 7.34 8.02 -26.75
C ASP A 160 7.05 9.38 -26.10
N TYR A 161 7.88 10.39 -26.39
CA TYR A 161 7.72 11.75 -25.87
C TYR A 161 6.54 12.50 -26.50
N ALA A 162 5.93 11.99 -27.56
CA ALA A 162 4.66 12.49 -28.06
C ALA A 162 3.46 11.95 -27.25
N GLN A 163 3.64 10.92 -26.42
CA GLN A 163 2.65 10.45 -25.46
C GLN A 163 2.68 11.33 -24.20
N SER A 164 1.50 11.78 -23.73
CA SER A 164 1.36 12.54 -22.48
C SER A 164 0.67 11.71 -21.39
N SER A 165 -0.49 11.16 -21.71
CA SER A 165 -1.31 10.36 -20.79
C SER A 165 -2.23 9.43 -21.56
N THR A 166 -2.90 8.52 -20.86
CA THR A 166 -4.03 7.76 -21.39
C THR A 166 -5.26 8.06 -20.55
N LEU A 167 -6.39 8.31 -21.20
CA LEU A 167 -7.68 8.56 -20.55
C LEU A 167 -8.62 7.40 -20.84
N SER A 168 -9.36 6.97 -19.82
CA SER A 168 -10.40 5.96 -19.99
C SER A 168 -11.62 6.55 -20.70
N ILE A 169 -12.51 5.70 -21.21
CA ILE A 169 -13.85 6.10 -21.65
C ILE A 169 -14.59 6.84 -20.53
N ALA A 170 -15.55 7.69 -20.88
CA ALA A 170 -16.37 8.46 -19.95
C ALA A 170 -15.60 9.52 -19.12
N HIS A 171 -14.40 9.91 -19.53
CA HIS A 171 -13.61 10.94 -18.87
C HIS A 171 -14.07 12.35 -19.28
N PRO A 172 -14.42 13.25 -18.34
CA PRO A 172 -14.77 14.65 -18.64
C PRO A 172 -13.61 15.42 -19.28
N LEU A 173 -13.93 16.27 -20.25
CA LEU A 173 -12.96 17.09 -20.96
C LEU A 173 -13.48 18.51 -21.17
N PHE A 174 -12.57 19.47 -21.15
CA PHE A 174 -12.77 20.78 -21.78
C PHE A 174 -12.16 20.75 -23.18
N VAL A 175 -12.92 21.15 -24.19
CA VAL A 175 -12.46 21.29 -25.58
C VAL A 175 -12.13 22.75 -25.86
N SER A 176 -10.88 22.98 -26.26
CA SER A 176 -10.41 24.30 -26.68
C SER A 176 -10.76 24.56 -28.15
N HIS A 177 -10.35 23.66 -29.06
CA HIS A 177 -10.55 23.76 -30.51
C HIS A 177 -10.12 22.46 -31.23
N PHE A 178 -10.32 22.40 -32.53
CA PHE A 178 -9.86 21.32 -33.42
C PHE A 178 -8.57 21.70 -34.15
N SER A 179 -7.78 20.69 -34.53
CA SER A 179 -6.69 20.83 -35.50
C SER A 179 -7.20 21.35 -36.85
N LEU A 180 -6.31 21.84 -37.71
CA LEU A 180 -6.68 22.35 -39.04
C LEU A 180 -7.40 21.28 -39.88
N ASP A 181 -6.94 20.04 -39.83
CA ASP A 181 -7.55 18.89 -40.51
C ASP A 181 -8.78 18.30 -39.79
N LYS A 182 -9.11 18.81 -38.59
CA LYS A 182 -10.20 18.33 -37.71
C LYS A 182 -10.09 16.87 -37.24
N ALA A 183 -8.99 16.19 -37.54
CA ALA A 183 -8.74 14.82 -37.09
C ALA A 183 -8.40 14.75 -35.59
N TRP A 184 -7.98 15.88 -35.01
CA TRP A 184 -7.60 15.99 -33.62
C TRP A 184 -8.33 17.14 -32.92
N VAL A 185 -8.51 16.98 -31.62
CA VAL A 185 -9.10 17.97 -30.72
C VAL A 185 -8.14 18.29 -29.60
N PHE A 186 -7.91 19.57 -29.34
CA PHE A 186 -7.09 20.02 -28.23
C PHE A 186 -7.94 20.21 -26.98
N VAL A 187 -7.59 19.49 -25.92
CA VAL A 187 -8.41 19.35 -24.71
C VAL A 187 -7.61 19.54 -23.43
N LYS A 188 -8.33 19.81 -22.35
CA LYS A 188 -7.84 19.76 -20.97
C LYS A 188 -8.64 18.69 -20.22
N ASP A 189 -7.94 17.71 -19.65
CA ASP A 189 -8.51 16.85 -18.61
C ASP A 189 -8.36 17.52 -17.23
N ASP A 190 -8.63 16.82 -16.14
CA ASP A 190 -8.48 17.34 -14.78
C ASP A 190 -7.03 17.69 -14.39
N THR A 191 -6.02 17.30 -15.18
CA THR A 191 -4.60 17.40 -14.81
C THR A 191 -3.69 18.07 -15.85
N VAL A 192 -3.85 17.82 -17.15
CA VAL A 192 -2.93 18.19 -18.23
C VAL A 192 -3.66 18.52 -19.55
N TRP A 193 -3.02 19.35 -20.36
CA TRP A 193 -3.47 19.66 -21.74
C TRP A 193 -2.92 18.63 -22.73
N GLY A 194 -3.65 18.39 -23.83
CA GLY A 194 -3.15 17.56 -24.93
C GLY A 194 -4.15 17.37 -26.07
N TRP A 195 -3.76 16.54 -27.03
CA TRP A 195 -4.50 16.22 -28.25
C TRP A 195 -5.12 14.83 -28.16
N ILE A 196 -6.40 14.71 -28.50
CA ILE A 196 -7.14 13.45 -28.64
C ILE A 196 -7.65 13.34 -30.07
N LYS A 197 -7.83 12.12 -30.59
CA LYS A 197 -8.51 11.94 -31.89
C LYS A 197 -9.95 12.44 -31.80
N SER A 198 -10.43 13.15 -32.81
CA SER A 198 -11.79 13.71 -32.77
C SER A 198 -12.91 12.65 -32.69
N GLU A 199 -12.66 11.43 -33.19
CA GLU A 199 -13.56 10.29 -33.07
C GLU A 199 -13.72 9.74 -31.64
N ASP A 200 -12.78 10.06 -30.74
CA ASP A 200 -12.72 9.54 -29.37
C ASP A 200 -13.39 10.44 -28.33
N ILE A 201 -14.10 11.47 -28.79
CA ILE A 201 -14.85 12.38 -27.91
C ILE A 201 -16.27 12.61 -28.40
N LYS A 202 -17.13 13.04 -27.48
CA LYS A 202 -18.42 13.65 -27.79
C LYS A 202 -18.49 15.01 -27.10
N ILE A 203 -18.71 16.07 -27.89
CA ILE A 203 -19.07 17.38 -27.34
C ILE A 203 -20.47 17.30 -26.74
N LEU A 204 -20.61 17.81 -25.51
CA LEU A 204 -21.82 17.76 -24.72
C LEU A 204 -22.53 19.11 -24.71
N THR A 205 -23.85 19.05 -24.72
CA THR A 205 -24.69 20.18 -24.34
C THR A 205 -24.56 20.51 -22.84
N LYS A 206 -24.94 21.73 -22.45
CA LYS A 206 -24.99 22.11 -21.01
C LYS A 206 -25.86 21.16 -20.19
N GLN A 207 -26.96 20.68 -20.75
CA GLN A 207 -27.86 19.73 -20.09
C GLN A 207 -27.19 18.36 -19.90
N GLU A 208 -26.55 17.81 -20.95
CA GLU A 208 -25.82 16.54 -20.85
C GLU A 208 -24.68 16.62 -19.83
N SER A 209 -23.87 17.68 -19.88
CA SER A 209 -22.77 17.86 -18.92
C SER A 209 -23.28 17.99 -17.47
N SER A 210 -24.37 18.74 -17.24
CA SER A 210 -25.01 18.86 -15.93
C SER A 210 -25.61 17.55 -15.44
N LYS A 211 -26.20 16.75 -16.34
CA LYS A 211 -26.72 15.41 -16.03
C LYS A 211 -25.57 14.48 -15.65
N TYR A 212 -24.47 14.52 -16.39
CA TYR A 212 -23.30 13.67 -16.14
C TYR A 212 -22.64 13.97 -14.80
N LYS A 213 -22.45 15.25 -14.43
CA LYS A 213 -21.90 15.66 -13.12
C LYS A 213 -22.69 15.09 -11.92
N LYS A 214 -23.97 14.76 -12.10
CA LYS A 214 -24.90 14.31 -11.03
C LYS A 214 -25.11 12.80 -10.98
N GLN A 215 -24.42 12.02 -11.80
CA GLN A 215 -24.56 10.56 -11.79
C GLN A 215 -23.91 9.94 -10.56
N ASN A 216 -24.39 8.75 -10.21
CA ASN A 216 -23.67 7.84 -9.33
C ASN A 216 -22.63 7.10 -10.16
N PHE A 217 -21.44 6.92 -9.60
CA PHE A 217 -20.32 6.29 -10.30
C PHE A 217 -19.98 4.92 -9.72
N LEU A 218 -19.45 4.06 -10.58
CA LEU A 218 -18.75 2.84 -10.23
C LEU A 218 -17.25 3.05 -10.38
N ALA A 219 -16.50 2.41 -9.51
CA ALA A 219 -15.06 2.20 -9.66
C ALA A 219 -14.80 0.75 -10.09
N VAL A 220 -13.84 0.56 -10.98
CA VAL A 220 -13.43 -0.76 -11.46
C VAL A 220 -12.29 -1.27 -10.57
N LYS A 221 -12.44 -2.52 -10.09
CA LYS A 221 -11.48 -3.21 -9.22
C LYS A 221 -10.52 -4.11 -9.99
N ILE A 222 -10.99 -4.66 -11.12
CA ILE A 222 -10.22 -5.57 -11.98
C ILE A 222 -9.96 -4.86 -13.32
N ASP A 223 -8.71 -4.53 -13.58
CA ASP A 223 -8.24 -3.86 -14.80
C ASP A 223 -8.55 -4.69 -16.04
N ASN A 224 -8.80 -3.99 -17.16
CA ASN A 224 -9.19 -4.59 -18.43
C ASN A 224 -10.40 -5.55 -18.32
N THR A 225 -11.37 -5.24 -17.46
CA THR A 225 -12.64 -5.98 -17.41
C THR A 225 -13.44 -5.72 -18.67
N PRO A 226 -13.85 -6.74 -19.44
CA PRO A 226 -14.70 -6.54 -20.60
C PRO A 226 -16.09 -6.09 -20.18
N VAL A 227 -16.56 -5.00 -20.78
CA VAL A 227 -17.92 -4.47 -20.60
C VAL A 227 -18.73 -4.78 -21.83
N TYR A 228 -19.94 -5.30 -21.60
CA TYR A 228 -20.86 -5.72 -22.64
C TYR A 228 -22.13 -4.88 -22.61
N ASP A 229 -22.81 -4.79 -23.74
CA ASP A 229 -24.19 -4.36 -23.77
C ASP A 229 -25.14 -5.43 -23.17
N LEU A 230 -26.44 -5.14 -23.19
CA LEU A 230 -27.45 -6.03 -22.64
C LEU A 230 -27.67 -7.31 -23.47
N GLU A 231 -27.28 -7.30 -24.74
CA GLU A 231 -27.36 -8.42 -25.68
C GLU A 231 -26.09 -9.29 -25.65
N GLY A 232 -25.04 -8.86 -24.93
CA GLY A 232 -23.76 -9.57 -24.83
C GLY A 232 -22.71 -9.11 -25.85
N GLY A 233 -22.97 -8.05 -26.62
CA GLY A 233 -22.01 -7.43 -27.51
C GLY A 233 -20.93 -6.68 -26.73
N PHE A 234 -19.66 -6.94 -27.05
CA PHE A 234 -18.53 -6.23 -26.45
C PHE A 234 -18.57 -4.73 -26.76
N LEU A 235 -18.32 -3.90 -25.75
CA LEU A 235 -18.26 -2.43 -25.88
C LEU A 235 -16.83 -1.91 -25.71
N PHE A 236 -16.19 -2.18 -24.57
CA PHE A 236 -14.85 -1.72 -24.24
C PHE A 236 -14.27 -2.51 -23.06
N TYR A 237 -12.97 -2.37 -22.83
CA TYR A 237 -12.31 -2.81 -21.61
C TYR A 237 -12.33 -1.68 -20.57
N ALA A 238 -12.99 -1.90 -19.44
CA ALA A 238 -12.98 -0.98 -18.32
C ALA A 238 -11.66 -1.12 -17.54
N ARG A 239 -11.02 0.01 -17.27
CA ARG A 239 -9.71 0.08 -16.62
C ARG A 239 -9.85 0.58 -15.18
N VAL A 240 -8.99 0.12 -14.27
CA VAL A 240 -8.84 0.76 -12.96
C VAL A 240 -8.59 2.26 -13.16
N GLY A 241 -9.30 3.10 -12.41
CA GLY A 241 -9.30 4.56 -12.54
C GLY A 241 -10.41 5.17 -13.40
N VAL A 242 -11.16 4.34 -14.16
CA VAL A 242 -12.40 4.78 -14.83
C VAL A 242 -13.51 4.98 -13.80
N LEU A 243 -14.34 6.00 -14.03
CA LEU A 243 -15.60 6.19 -13.31
C LEU A 243 -16.75 5.98 -14.29
N LEU A 244 -17.56 4.96 -14.07
CA LEU A 244 -18.69 4.63 -14.94
C LEU A 244 -20.00 5.03 -14.29
N GLY A 245 -20.80 5.84 -14.98
CA GLY A 245 -22.13 6.21 -14.52
C GLY A 245 -23.07 5.00 -14.50
N PHE A 246 -23.79 4.79 -13.41
CA PHE A 246 -24.76 3.68 -13.28
C PHE A 246 -26.09 4.17 -12.71
N ASN A 247 -27.16 3.42 -12.97
CA ASN A 247 -28.52 3.76 -12.53
C ASN A 247 -29.36 2.57 -12.02
N ALA A 248 -28.87 1.34 -12.17
CA ALA A 248 -29.53 0.15 -11.64
C ALA A 248 -28.50 -0.92 -11.25
N GLU A 249 -28.92 -1.86 -10.42
CA GLU A 249 -28.14 -3.03 -10.03
C GLU A 249 -29.07 -4.22 -9.75
N ASP A 250 -28.58 -5.42 -9.97
CA ASP A 250 -29.19 -6.66 -9.48
C ASP A 250 -28.25 -7.35 -8.47
N LYS A 251 -28.41 -8.65 -8.24
CA LYS A 251 -27.54 -9.39 -7.32
C LYS A 251 -26.08 -9.48 -7.79
N GLU A 252 -25.84 -9.58 -9.09
CA GLU A 252 -24.55 -9.94 -9.70
C GLU A 252 -23.92 -8.78 -10.49
N ASN A 253 -24.71 -7.83 -10.98
CA ASN A 253 -24.29 -6.81 -11.93
C ASN A 253 -24.76 -5.40 -11.58
N PHE A 254 -24.01 -4.41 -12.05
CA PHE A 254 -24.44 -3.04 -12.21
C PHE A 254 -24.82 -2.75 -13.66
N TYR A 255 -25.73 -1.80 -13.85
CA TYR A 255 -26.25 -1.37 -15.14
C TYR A 255 -26.16 0.15 -15.28
N GLY A 256 -25.80 0.61 -16.46
CA GLY A 256 -25.71 2.04 -16.76
C GLY A 256 -25.77 2.36 -18.25
N GLU A 257 -25.56 3.64 -18.55
CA GLU A 257 -25.45 4.15 -19.91
C GLU A 257 -24.06 4.78 -20.11
N VAL A 258 -23.45 4.51 -21.25
CA VAL A 258 -22.13 5.03 -21.61
C VAL A 258 -22.17 5.54 -23.05
N ILE A 259 -21.51 6.66 -23.31
CA ILE A 259 -21.38 7.23 -24.65
C ILE A 259 -20.17 6.57 -25.30
N THR A 260 -20.41 5.78 -26.34
CA THR A 260 -19.36 5.15 -27.16
C THR A 260 -19.21 5.88 -28.50
N ARG A 261 -18.21 5.50 -29.31
CA ARG A 261 -18.08 5.98 -30.70
C ARG A 261 -19.34 5.70 -31.55
N ALA A 262 -20.07 4.64 -31.22
CA ALA A 262 -21.33 4.25 -31.87
C ALA A 262 -22.57 4.93 -31.24
N GLY A 263 -22.40 5.89 -30.33
CA GLY A 263 -23.49 6.54 -29.61
C GLY A 263 -23.72 5.98 -28.21
N VAL A 264 -24.87 6.34 -27.62
CA VAL A 264 -25.24 5.92 -26.26
C VAL A 264 -25.57 4.43 -26.24
N ARG A 265 -24.92 3.67 -25.37
CA ARG A 265 -25.16 2.25 -25.17
C ARG A 265 -25.48 1.97 -23.70
N LYS A 266 -26.45 1.09 -23.48
CA LYS A 266 -26.66 0.48 -22.16
C LYS A 266 -25.60 -0.59 -21.97
N TYR A 267 -25.05 -0.68 -20.77
CA TYR A 267 -24.03 -1.66 -20.43
C TYR A 267 -24.38 -2.40 -19.14
N LYS A 268 -23.78 -3.59 -18.98
CA LYS A 268 -23.74 -4.32 -17.71
C LYS A 268 -22.29 -4.65 -17.34
N ILE A 269 -21.98 -4.61 -16.06
CA ILE A 269 -20.67 -4.97 -15.51
C ILE A 269 -20.84 -5.73 -14.19
N SER A 270 -20.02 -6.75 -13.97
CA SER A 270 -20.10 -7.59 -12.76
C SER A 270 -19.69 -6.83 -11.50
N LYS A 271 -20.39 -7.07 -10.39
CA LYS A 271 -20.02 -6.62 -9.03
C LYS A 271 -18.74 -7.27 -8.50
N HIS A 272 -18.31 -8.38 -9.10
CA HIS A 272 -16.99 -8.95 -8.81
C HIS A 272 -15.88 -8.01 -9.29
N ALA A 273 -16.02 -7.48 -10.50
CA ALA A 273 -15.03 -6.64 -11.16
C ALA A 273 -15.16 -5.13 -10.85
N SER A 274 -16.23 -4.70 -10.20
CA SER A 274 -16.52 -3.29 -9.95
C SER A 274 -17.27 -3.07 -8.63
N GLY A 275 -17.28 -1.85 -8.12
CA GLY A 275 -18.01 -1.46 -6.91
C GLY A 275 -18.54 -0.03 -7.03
N LYS A 276 -19.44 0.35 -6.13
CA LYS A 276 -19.88 1.75 -6.03
C LYS A 276 -18.68 2.63 -5.69
N PHE A 277 -18.55 3.78 -6.34
CA PHE A 277 -17.48 4.72 -6.07
C PHE A 277 -17.87 5.67 -4.90
N PRO A 278 -16.92 5.98 -4.00
CA PRO A 278 -15.60 5.35 -3.85
C PRO A 278 -15.68 3.92 -3.32
N LEU A 279 -14.69 3.09 -3.67
CA LEU A 279 -14.49 1.81 -2.99
C LEU A 279 -14.11 2.07 -1.52
N ALA A 280 -14.47 1.14 -0.65
CA ALA A 280 -13.92 1.13 0.70
C ALA A 280 -12.39 1.02 0.63
N PHE A 281 -11.69 1.88 1.38
CA PHE A 281 -10.25 1.83 1.53
C PHE A 281 -9.92 0.82 2.62
N ASP A 282 -9.87 -0.45 2.26
CA ASP A 282 -9.60 -1.59 3.14
C ASP A 282 -8.62 -2.58 2.49
N ASP A 283 -8.12 -3.53 3.29
CA ASP A 283 -7.14 -4.53 2.83
C ASP A 283 -7.66 -5.35 1.63
N GLU A 284 -8.94 -5.68 1.61
CA GLU A 284 -9.56 -6.46 0.52
C GLU A 284 -9.48 -5.70 -0.81
N ASN A 285 -9.99 -4.47 -0.87
CA ASN A 285 -9.97 -3.69 -2.11
C ASN A 285 -8.54 -3.29 -2.51
N ILE A 286 -7.64 -3.01 -1.55
CA ILE A 286 -6.23 -2.75 -1.82
C ILE A 286 -5.58 -3.96 -2.50
N ARG A 287 -5.79 -5.18 -1.98
CA ARG A 287 -5.22 -6.40 -2.57
C ARG A 287 -5.80 -6.70 -3.94
N ILE A 288 -7.12 -6.58 -4.13
CA ILE A 288 -7.76 -6.83 -5.43
C ILE A 288 -7.20 -5.87 -6.49
N LEU A 289 -7.17 -4.57 -6.20
CA LEU A 289 -6.66 -3.57 -7.12
C LEU A 289 -5.17 -3.77 -7.40
N SER A 290 -4.36 -4.03 -6.36
CA SER A 290 -2.93 -4.26 -6.52
C SER A 290 -2.66 -5.52 -7.33
N GLN A 291 -3.33 -6.63 -7.03
CA GLN A 291 -3.21 -7.89 -7.77
C GLN A 291 -3.59 -7.72 -9.24
N SER A 292 -4.64 -6.95 -9.51
CA SER A 292 -5.10 -6.71 -10.87
C SER A 292 -4.13 -5.88 -11.71
N LEU A 293 -3.24 -5.11 -11.07
CA LEU A 293 -2.28 -4.23 -11.74
C LEU A 293 -0.86 -4.79 -11.74
N LEU A 294 -0.49 -5.61 -10.75
CA LEU A 294 0.82 -6.25 -10.64
C LEU A 294 1.21 -6.96 -11.94
N ASN A 295 2.49 -6.84 -12.32
CA ASN A 295 3.09 -7.34 -13.55
C ASN A 295 2.57 -6.70 -14.85
N GLN A 296 1.70 -5.68 -14.79
CA GLN A 296 1.40 -4.88 -15.99
C GLN A 296 2.69 -4.25 -16.53
N PRO A 297 3.01 -4.39 -17.82
CA PRO A 297 4.22 -3.81 -18.38
C PRO A 297 4.23 -2.28 -18.28
N TYR A 298 5.43 -1.72 -18.09
CA TYR A 298 5.63 -0.27 -18.02
C TYR A 298 5.35 0.38 -19.38
N GLY A 299 4.50 1.41 -19.39
CA GLY A 299 4.20 2.24 -20.54
C GLY A 299 4.37 3.72 -20.23
N TRP A 300 5.48 4.31 -20.70
CA TRP A 300 5.74 5.74 -20.58
C TRP A 300 4.56 6.58 -21.09
N GLY A 301 4.05 7.51 -20.28
CA GLY A 301 2.92 8.33 -20.70
C GLY A 301 1.61 7.54 -20.91
N GLY A 302 1.57 6.25 -20.58
CA GLY A 302 0.47 5.34 -20.90
C GLY A 302 0.47 4.78 -22.33
N VAL A 303 1.62 4.74 -23.02
CA VAL A 303 1.77 4.03 -24.31
C VAL A 303 1.13 2.65 -24.24
N ASN A 304 0.44 2.23 -25.31
CA ASN A 304 -0.31 0.97 -25.41
C ASN A 304 -1.44 0.80 -24.38
N ASN A 305 -2.00 1.89 -23.87
CA ASN A 305 -3.00 1.88 -22.80
C ASN A 305 -2.49 1.20 -21.51
N LEU A 306 -1.19 1.30 -21.26
CA LEU A 306 -0.55 0.87 -20.01
C LEU A 306 -0.46 2.04 -19.04
N ARG A 307 0.36 1.92 -18.00
CA ARG A 307 0.61 2.96 -17.01
C ARG A 307 2.11 3.25 -16.89
N ASP A 308 2.41 4.42 -16.36
CA ASP A 308 3.72 4.75 -15.81
C ASP A 308 3.58 4.97 -14.30
N CYS A 309 4.70 5.20 -13.60
CA CYS A 309 4.72 5.38 -12.14
C CYS A 309 3.60 6.26 -11.59
N SER A 310 3.35 7.41 -12.21
CA SER A 310 2.40 8.41 -11.73
C SER A 310 0.97 8.15 -12.22
N LEU A 311 0.77 7.63 -13.43
CA LEU A 311 -0.56 7.22 -13.90
C LEU A 311 -1.07 6.00 -13.11
N PHE A 312 -0.18 5.06 -12.78
CA PHE A 312 -0.44 3.93 -11.90
C PHE A 312 -1.02 4.39 -10.55
N LEU A 313 -0.32 5.29 -9.85
CA LEU A 313 -0.80 5.80 -8.56
C LEU A 313 -2.08 6.61 -8.71
N LYS A 314 -2.21 7.43 -9.76
CA LYS A 314 -3.43 8.21 -10.02
C LYS A 314 -4.63 7.27 -10.18
N ASP A 315 -4.53 6.24 -11.00
CA ASP A 315 -5.63 5.31 -11.26
C ASP A 315 -5.96 4.46 -10.03
N LEU A 316 -4.94 3.91 -9.36
CA LEU A 316 -5.11 3.13 -8.13
C LEU A 316 -5.83 3.95 -7.05
N MET A 317 -5.28 5.11 -6.70
CA MET A 317 -5.78 5.94 -5.60
C MET A 317 -7.13 6.59 -5.95
N SER A 318 -7.39 6.85 -7.23
CA SER A 318 -8.70 7.35 -7.68
C SER A 318 -9.84 6.40 -7.38
N SER A 319 -9.60 5.09 -7.32
CA SER A 319 -10.64 4.10 -7.02
C SER A 319 -11.21 4.27 -5.60
N PHE A 320 -10.40 4.85 -4.70
CA PHE A 320 -10.76 5.15 -3.31
C PHE A 320 -11.15 6.62 -3.08
N GLY A 321 -11.25 7.42 -4.14
CA GLY A 321 -11.66 8.83 -4.02
C GLY A 321 -10.53 9.82 -3.76
N PHE A 322 -9.26 9.42 -3.88
CA PHE A 322 -8.13 10.34 -3.82
C PHE A 322 -7.81 10.90 -5.20
N TRP A 323 -7.83 12.23 -5.31
CA TRP A 323 -7.36 12.89 -6.52
C TRP A 323 -5.85 13.09 -6.48
N LEU A 324 -5.16 12.55 -7.48
CA LEU A 324 -3.74 12.83 -7.72
C LEU A 324 -3.55 13.55 -9.06
N PRO A 325 -2.62 14.53 -9.12
CA PRO A 325 -2.20 15.12 -10.39
C PRO A 325 -1.46 14.09 -11.26
N ARG A 326 -1.29 14.36 -12.56
CA ARG A 326 -0.75 13.39 -13.52
C ARG A 326 0.71 13.04 -13.35
N ASN A 327 1.55 14.01 -12.98
CA ASN A 327 3.01 13.87 -13.01
C ASN A 327 3.58 13.65 -11.61
N SER A 328 4.60 12.79 -11.49
CA SER A 328 5.27 12.43 -10.22
C SER A 328 5.72 13.66 -9.41
N GLY A 329 6.34 14.66 -10.05
CA GLY A 329 6.77 15.88 -9.37
C GLY A 329 5.63 16.77 -8.84
N ALA A 330 4.42 16.64 -9.39
CA ALA A 330 3.22 17.29 -8.85
C ALA A 330 2.60 16.44 -7.72
N GLN A 331 2.60 15.12 -7.86
CA GLN A 331 2.14 14.20 -6.81
C GLN A 331 3.01 14.31 -5.55
N ALA A 332 4.30 14.55 -5.71
CA ALA A 332 5.25 14.82 -4.62
C ALA A 332 5.03 16.15 -3.86
N LYS A 333 3.99 16.91 -4.22
CA LYS A 333 3.54 18.11 -3.48
C LYS A 333 2.23 17.85 -2.74
N MET A 334 1.66 16.67 -2.87
CA MET A 334 0.40 16.30 -2.23
C MET A 334 0.65 15.85 -0.79
N GLY A 335 -0.21 16.28 0.13
CA GLY A 335 -0.16 15.85 1.53
C GLY A 335 0.99 16.46 2.33
N LYS A 336 1.29 15.86 3.48
CA LYS A 336 2.38 16.28 4.37
C LYS A 336 3.72 15.74 3.85
N LYS A 337 4.54 16.64 3.32
CA LYS A 337 5.89 16.31 2.85
C LYS A 337 6.88 16.19 4.03
N ILE A 338 7.66 15.12 4.03
CA ILE A 338 8.76 14.87 4.95
C ILE A 338 10.03 14.68 4.11
N GLU A 339 11.05 15.49 4.37
CA GLU A 339 12.30 15.47 3.62
C GLU A 339 13.19 14.28 4.04
N LEU A 340 13.75 13.60 3.05
CA LEU A 340 14.65 12.46 3.22
C LEU A 340 16.03 12.69 2.57
N GLN A 341 16.19 13.72 1.73
CA GLN A 341 17.36 13.93 0.87
C GLN A 341 18.71 13.92 1.59
N ASN A 342 18.78 14.48 2.80
CA ASN A 342 20.03 14.66 3.55
C ASN A 342 20.28 13.55 4.58
N LEU A 343 19.43 12.53 4.63
CA LEU A 343 19.55 11.41 5.56
C LEU A 343 20.31 10.25 4.92
N ASN A 344 21.12 9.57 5.72
CA ASN A 344 21.72 8.30 5.30
C ASN A 344 20.67 7.17 5.26
N ALA A 345 21.02 6.02 4.69
CA ALA A 345 20.09 4.89 4.52
C ALA A 345 19.43 4.44 5.84
N LYS A 346 20.19 4.36 6.94
CA LYS A 346 19.68 3.94 8.26
C LYS A 346 18.70 4.95 8.83
N GLU A 347 19.02 6.23 8.73
CA GLU A 347 18.15 7.33 9.16
C GLU A 347 16.86 7.40 8.33
N LYS A 348 16.95 7.23 7.00
CA LYS A 348 15.77 7.14 6.12
C LYS A 348 14.85 6.02 6.54
N ILE A 349 15.39 4.80 6.71
CA ILE A 349 14.59 3.63 7.10
C ILE A 349 13.93 3.88 8.46
N LYS A 350 14.68 4.40 9.44
CA LYS A 350 14.14 4.75 10.76
C LYS A 350 12.96 5.72 10.64
N LEU A 351 13.16 6.84 9.94
CA LEU A 351 12.13 7.87 9.80
C LEU A 351 10.90 7.37 9.02
N ILE A 352 11.10 6.54 7.99
CA ILE A 352 10.01 5.90 7.25
C ILE A 352 9.19 4.98 8.17
N LYS A 353 9.85 4.18 9.02
CA LYS A 353 9.16 3.31 9.97
C LYS A 353 8.40 4.09 11.05
N GLU A 354 8.95 5.22 11.49
CA GLU A 354 8.35 6.05 12.54
C GLU A 354 7.15 6.88 12.03
N GLN A 355 7.19 7.38 10.80
CA GLN A 355 6.18 8.34 10.31
C GLN A 355 5.44 7.91 9.05
N GLY A 356 5.94 6.93 8.31
CA GLY A 356 5.29 6.45 7.09
C GLY A 356 3.99 5.72 7.42
N VAL A 357 2.91 6.11 6.77
CA VAL A 357 1.61 5.42 6.84
C VAL A 357 1.47 4.51 5.61
N PRO A 358 1.45 3.17 5.77
CA PRO A 358 1.26 2.24 4.65
C PRO A 358 0.01 2.57 3.83
N TYR A 359 0.11 2.44 2.51
CA TYR A 359 -0.93 2.75 1.51
C TYR A 359 -1.36 4.21 1.42
N MET A 360 -0.82 5.08 2.27
CA MET A 360 -1.14 6.51 2.32
C MET A 360 0.09 7.41 2.14
N THR A 361 1.28 6.83 1.95
CA THR A 361 2.53 7.58 1.82
C THR A 361 3.12 7.38 0.43
N LEU A 362 3.46 8.48 -0.23
CA LEU A 362 4.12 8.47 -1.53
C LEU A 362 5.61 8.75 -1.38
N PHE A 363 6.47 7.82 -1.79
CA PHE A 363 7.90 8.06 -1.92
C PHE A 363 8.22 8.74 -3.24
N HIS A 364 9.05 9.78 -3.19
CA HIS A 364 9.43 10.54 -4.38
C HIS A 364 10.94 10.63 -4.55
N LEU A 365 11.36 10.42 -5.79
CA LEU A 365 12.69 10.79 -6.31
C LEU A 365 12.51 11.45 -7.68
N PRO A 366 13.47 12.28 -8.15
CA PRO A 366 13.32 12.95 -9.43
C PRO A 366 13.04 11.97 -10.58
N GLY A 367 11.85 12.09 -11.18
CA GLY A 367 11.41 11.25 -12.30
C GLY A 367 10.67 9.96 -11.90
N HIS A 368 10.46 9.66 -10.61
CA HIS A 368 9.76 8.45 -10.18
C HIS A 368 8.97 8.66 -8.88
N ILE A 369 7.87 7.94 -8.72
CA ILE A 369 7.02 7.98 -7.53
C ILE A 369 6.48 6.58 -7.21
N MET A 370 6.33 6.29 -5.92
CA MET A 370 6.01 4.94 -5.44
C MET A 370 5.03 5.02 -4.27
N LEU A 371 4.18 4.01 -4.11
CA LEU A 371 3.34 3.85 -2.94
C LEU A 371 4.08 3.05 -1.87
N TYR A 372 4.27 3.63 -0.69
CA TYR A 372 4.73 2.88 0.48
C TYR A 372 3.64 1.89 0.91
N VAL A 373 3.96 0.61 1.01
CA VAL A 373 2.99 -0.44 1.38
C VAL A 373 3.29 -1.10 2.74
N GLY A 374 4.29 -0.60 3.47
CA GLY A 374 4.69 -1.11 4.78
C GLY A 374 6.13 -1.63 4.79
N THR A 375 6.48 -2.34 5.84
CA THR A 375 7.79 -2.98 5.99
C THR A 375 7.67 -4.48 6.15
N SER A 376 8.70 -5.21 5.76
CA SER A 376 8.88 -6.64 6.05
C SER A 376 10.30 -6.90 6.56
N ASN A 377 10.62 -8.17 6.81
CA ASN A 377 11.98 -8.60 7.12
C ASN A 377 12.99 -8.24 6.01
N GLU A 378 12.53 -8.15 4.76
CA GLU A 378 13.36 -7.77 3.60
C GLU A 378 13.60 -6.25 3.50
N GLY A 379 12.82 -5.43 4.22
CA GLY A 379 13.02 -3.98 4.28
C GLY A 379 11.76 -3.15 4.06
N VAL A 380 11.96 -1.89 3.66
CA VAL A 380 10.88 -0.95 3.33
C VAL A 380 10.31 -1.29 1.96
N LEU A 381 9.01 -1.57 1.90
CA LEU A 381 8.34 -2.04 0.70
C LEU A 381 7.64 -0.91 -0.06
N ALA A 382 7.67 -1.00 -1.38
CA ALA A 382 6.98 -0.10 -2.27
C ALA A 382 6.27 -0.85 -3.40
N LEU A 383 5.06 -0.41 -3.72
CA LEU A 383 4.32 -0.82 -4.91
C LEU A 383 4.38 0.32 -5.94
N HIS A 384 4.85 0.02 -7.16
CA HIS A 384 5.11 1.05 -8.16
C HIS A 384 5.27 0.50 -9.57
N ASP A 385 5.02 1.33 -10.58
CA ASP A 385 5.29 1.01 -11.98
C ASP A 385 6.64 1.60 -12.41
N ALA A 386 7.61 0.75 -12.70
CA ALA A 386 9.01 1.14 -12.85
C ALA A 386 9.67 0.57 -14.11
N TRP A 387 10.46 1.40 -14.79
CA TRP A 387 11.26 0.92 -15.91
C TRP A 387 12.48 0.11 -15.43
N GLY A 388 13.39 0.73 -14.69
CA GLY A 388 14.59 0.04 -14.21
C GLY A 388 15.56 0.91 -13.41
N VAL A 389 16.47 0.25 -12.70
CA VAL A 389 17.56 0.86 -11.93
C VAL A 389 18.75 1.15 -12.84
N ARG A 390 19.46 2.26 -12.61
CA ARG A 390 20.67 2.60 -13.38
C ARG A 390 21.86 1.73 -12.95
N THR A 391 22.57 1.13 -13.90
CA THR A 391 23.81 0.39 -13.66
C THR A 391 25.05 1.29 -13.71
N LYS A 392 26.20 0.80 -13.25
CA LYS A 392 27.50 1.52 -13.23
C LYS A 392 27.88 2.08 -14.61
N ASP A 393 27.65 1.32 -15.66
CA ASP A 393 27.98 1.68 -17.05
C ASP A 393 26.86 2.49 -17.75
N ASN A 394 26.05 3.21 -16.96
CA ASN A 394 24.88 3.97 -17.43
C ASN A 394 23.79 3.14 -18.14
N GLY A 395 23.82 1.82 -17.99
CA GLY A 395 22.79 0.90 -18.46
C GLY A 395 21.53 0.93 -17.59
N ARG A 396 20.64 -0.06 -17.81
CA ARG A 396 19.43 -0.28 -17.01
C ARG A 396 19.27 -1.75 -16.60
N ALA A 397 19.03 -1.97 -15.32
CA ALA A 397 18.52 -3.21 -14.76
C ALA A 397 16.98 -3.10 -14.73
N LEU A 398 16.31 -3.80 -15.63
CA LEU A 398 14.89 -3.64 -15.88
C LEU A 398 14.04 -4.37 -14.85
N MET A 399 13.09 -3.62 -14.29
CA MET A 399 11.90 -4.17 -13.63
C MET A 399 10.77 -4.29 -14.66
N GLY A 400 10.53 -3.21 -15.42
CA GLY A 400 9.71 -3.23 -16.63
C GLY A 400 8.19 -3.27 -16.41
N GLY A 401 7.68 -2.88 -15.25
CA GLY A 401 6.24 -2.89 -14.97
C GLY A 401 5.85 -2.51 -13.55
N VAL A 402 4.58 -2.76 -13.22
CA VAL A 402 4.02 -2.64 -11.87
C VAL A 402 4.55 -3.77 -11.00
N VAL A 403 5.34 -3.41 -9.99
CA VAL A 403 6.11 -4.36 -9.17
C VAL A 403 6.03 -4.00 -7.69
N LEU A 404 6.13 -5.03 -6.85
CA LEU A 404 6.39 -4.95 -5.42
C LEU A 404 7.89 -5.15 -5.17
N THR A 405 8.54 -4.16 -4.60
CA THR A 405 9.99 -4.20 -4.33
C THR A 405 10.31 -3.67 -2.95
N THR A 406 11.50 -3.97 -2.42
CA THR A 406 12.11 -3.16 -1.38
C THR A 406 12.72 -1.90 -1.99
N LEU A 407 12.94 -0.86 -1.18
CA LEU A 407 13.72 0.30 -1.62
C LEU A 407 15.21 -0.01 -1.87
N GLU A 408 15.68 -1.21 -1.52
CA GLU A 408 17.06 -1.66 -1.74
C GLU A 408 17.19 -2.63 -2.94
N ILE A 409 16.14 -2.78 -3.76
CA ILE A 409 16.14 -3.66 -4.92
C ILE A 409 17.39 -3.52 -5.81
N GLY A 410 18.08 -4.63 -6.04
CA GLY A 410 19.34 -4.71 -6.80
C GLY A 410 20.61 -4.52 -5.95
N LYS A 411 20.49 -4.36 -4.64
CA LYS A 411 21.64 -4.34 -3.71
C LYS A 411 22.43 -5.64 -3.79
N GLY A 412 23.76 -5.52 -3.75
CA GLY A 412 24.67 -6.67 -3.91
C GLY A 412 24.90 -7.12 -5.35
N ARG A 413 24.13 -6.61 -6.33
CA ARG A 413 24.38 -6.89 -7.74
C ARG A 413 25.64 -6.16 -8.21
N GLY A 414 26.60 -6.89 -8.81
CA GLY A 414 27.94 -6.39 -9.11
C GLY A 414 28.02 -5.14 -10.00
N ASP A 415 26.97 -4.85 -10.77
CA ASP A 415 26.87 -3.73 -11.69
C ASP A 415 25.95 -2.59 -11.21
N ILE A 416 25.45 -2.62 -9.97
CA ILE A 416 24.66 -1.56 -9.34
C ILE A 416 25.41 -1.00 -8.13
N ASP A 417 25.57 0.32 -8.06
CA ASP A 417 26.11 1.01 -6.88
C ASP A 417 25.00 1.29 -5.85
N ASP A 418 25.34 1.33 -4.57
CA ASP A 418 24.40 1.69 -3.49
C ASP A 418 23.75 3.06 -3.72
N LYS A 419 24.49 4.04 -4.28
CA LYS A 419 23.95 5.37 -4.64
C LYS A 419 22.87 5.31 -5.73
N ASN A 420 22.81 4.21 -6.48
CA ASN A 420 21.84 4.00 -7.54
C ASN A 420 20.54 3.33 -7.07
N LEU A 421 20.53 2.72 -5.89
CA LEU A 421 19.34 2.13 -5.25
C LEU A 421 18.23 3.16 -5.05
N LEU A 422 16.99 2.68 -4.95
CA LEU A 422 15.82 3.53 -4.75
C LEU A 422 15.93 4.28 -3.40
N LEU A 423 16.30 3.59 -2.32
CA LEU A 423 16.45 4.15 -0.98
C LEU A 423 17.39 5.36 -0.96
N SER A 424 18.53 5.25 -1.64
CA SER A 424 19.52 6.32 -1.76
C SER A 424 18.97 7.55 -2.49
N LYS A 425 18.13 7.32 -3.51
CA LYS A 425 17.58 8.36 -4.39
C LYS A 425 16.29 9.00 -3.91
N VAL A 426 15.53 8.33 -3.03
CA VAL A 426 14.31 8.91 -2.43
C VAL A 426 14.68 10.18 -1.68
N ILE A 427 14.09 11.31 -2.08
CA ILE A 427 14.36 12.62 -1.51
C ILE A 427 13.26 13.10 -0.58
N SER A 428 12.04 12.56 -0.70
CA SER A 428 10.96 12.84 0.24
C SER A 428 9.95 11.69 0.31
N MET A 429 9.22 11.63 1.42
CA MET A 429 7.97 10.90 1.53
C MET A 429 6.83 11.88 1.79
N ASN A 430 5.64 11.58 1.28
CA ASN A 430 4.51 12.51 1.30
C ASN A 430 3.27 11.76 1.79
N ILE A 431 2.83 12.08 3.00
CA ILE A 431 1.68 11.40 3.62
C ILE A 431 0.41 12.10 3.13
N LEU A 432 -0.40 11.39 2.35
CA LEU A 432 -1.65 11.89 1.81
C LEU A 432 -2.61 12.25 2.94
N GLN A 433 -3.27 13.39 2.79
CA GLN A 433 -4.34 13.79 3.69
C GLN A 433 -5.64 13.12 3.26
N THR A 434 -6.48 12.77 4.23
CA THR A 434 -7.81 12.25 3.94
C THR A 434 -8.63 13.31 3.19
N PRO A 435 -9.41 12.93 2.16
CA PRO A 435 -10.27 13.87 1.44
C PRO A 435 -11.30 14.50 2.40
N SER A 436 -11.67 15.75 2.11
CA SER A 436 -12.58 16.57 2.88
C SER A 436 -13.97 15.91 3.00
N GLY A 437 -14.36 15.42 4.18
CA GLY A 437 -15.74 14.97 4.41
C GLY A 437 -15.89 13.85 5.45
N LYS A 438 -16.33 14.25 6.67
CA LYS A 438 -16.59 13.41 7.87
C LYS A 438 -15.36 12.65 8.40
N LYS A 439 -15.15 12.72 9.72
CA LYS A 439 -14.20 11.85 10.44
C LYS A 439 -14.53 10.40 10.07
N SER A 440 -13.72 9.80 9.21
CA SER A 440 -13.74 8.35 8.98
C SER A 440 -13.19 7.70 10.24
N GLU A 441 -14.02 6.94 10.95
CA GLU A 441 -13.49 5.99 11.93
C GLU A 441 -12.53 5.05 11.17
N ILE A 442 -11.27 5.04 11.57
CA ILE A 442 -10.29 4.04 11.15
C ILE A 442 -10.76 2.73 11.79
N LEU A 443 -11.39 1.83 11.02
CA LEU A 443 -12.02 0.60 11.55
C LEU A 443 -11.39 -0.67 10.96
N PRO A 444 -10.23 -1.16 11.45
CA PRO A 444 -9.53 -2.30 10.86
C PRO A 444 -10.45 -3.52 10.68
N LEU A 445 -10.38 -4.16 9.50
CA LEU A 445 -11.24 -5.28 9.12
C LEU A 445 -10.61 -6.63 9.50
N ASN A 446 -11.44 -7.49 10.09
CA ASN A 446 -11.27 -8.91 10.48
C ASN A 446 -10.47 -9.15 11.77
N SER A 447 -11.08 -9.18 12.97
CA SER A 447 -12.49 -9.17 13.35
C SER A 447 -12.84 -7.82 14.00
N LYS A 448 -13.86 -7.12 13.46
CA LYS A 448 -14.26 -5.76 13.87
C LYS A 448 -14.57 -5.60 15.38
N ILE A 449 -14.63 -6.70 16.13
CA ILE A 449 -14.93 -6.72 17.56
C ILE A 449 -13.64 -6.94 18.38
N ASP A 450 -12.71 -7.82 17.95
CA ASP A 450 -11.57 -8.25 18.78
C ASP A 450 -10.45 -7.19 18.85
N MET A 451 -10.04 -6.57 17.74
CA MET A 451 -8.90 -5.63 17.79
C MET A 451 -9.26 -4.30 18.46
N LYS A 452 -10.48 -3.81 18.25
CA LYS A 452 -10.97 -2.60 18.94
C LYS A 452 -11.12 -2.86 20.44
N GLU A 453 -11.63 -4.04 20.81
CA GLU A 453 -11.69 -4.47 22.19
C GLU A 453 -10.28 -4.62 22.79
N LYS A 454 -9.33 -5.24 22.09
CA LYS A 454 -7.93 -5.38 22.51
C LYS A 454 -7.23 -4.04 22.69
N ILE A 455 -7.43 -3.09 21.78
CA ILE A 455 -6.93 -1.71 21.90
C ILE A 455 -7.58 -1.03 23.11
N SER A 456 -8.91 -1.13 23.26
CA SER A 456 -9.61 -0.55 24.43
C SER A 456 -9.05 -1.12 25.72
N LYS A 457 -8.91 -2.43 25.83
CA LYS A 457 -8.35 -3.11 27.01
C LYS A 457 -6.93 -2.67 27.31
N LEU A 458 -6.08 -2.50 26.30
CA LEU A 458 -4.73 -1.94 26.48
C LEU A 458 -4.74 -0.49 26.99
N GLN A 459 -5.60 0.35 26.41
CA GLN A 459 -5.76 1.74 26.86
C GLN A 459 -6.30 1.81 28.29
N ASP A 460 -7.31 1.01 28.62
CA ASP A 460 -7.95 0.97 29.94
C ASP A 460 -7.00 0.39 31.00
N ALA A 461 -6.20 -0.63 30.62
CA ALA A 461 -5.23 -1.27 31.49
C ALA A 461 -4.10 -0.34 31.92
N TYR A 462 -3.63 0.51 31.01
CA TYR A 462 -2.37 1.24 31.19
C TYR A 462 -2.48 2.76 31.09
N GLY A 463 -3.67 3.30 30.81
CA GLY A 463 -3.88 4.73 30.64
C GLY A 463 -3.14 5.32 29.44
N VAL A 464 -2.87 4.51 28.41
CA VAL A 464 -2.23 4.93 27.16
C VAL A 464 -3.27 5.33 26.12
N ARG A 465 -2.87 6.13 25.12
CA ARG A 465 -3.70 6.50 23.96
C ARG A 465 -3.14 5.82 22.71
N ILE A 466 -3.95 5.09 21.96
CA ILE A 466 -3.50 4.35 20.77
C ILE A 466 -4.18 4.92 19.53
N GLU A 467 -3.38 5.55 18.66
CA GLU A 467 -3.83 6.22 17.43
C GLU A 467 -2.76 6.08 16.35
N ASP A 468 -3.15 5.95 15.07
CA ASP A 468 -2.23 5.91 13.93
C ASP A 468 -1.05 4.92 14.05
N ASN A 469 -1.30 3.72 14.59
CA ASN A 469 -0.30 2.67 14.86
C ASN A 469 0.77 3.04 15.91
N LEU A 470 0.48 4.02 16.77
CA LEU A 470 1.35 4.46 17.84
C LEU A 470 0.64 4.36 19.19
N VAL A 471 1.41 3.99 20.23
CA VAL A 471 0.98 4.01 21.62
C VAL A 471 1.60 5.24 22.28
N TYR A 472 0.78 6.22 22.63
CA TYR A 472 1.16 7.44 23.30
C TYR A 472 1.06 7.30 24.82
N PHE A 473 2.12 7.71 25.50
CA PHE A 473 2.19 7.81 26.95
C PHE A 473 1.76 9.20 27.43
N SER A 474 1.58 9.36 28.74
CA SER A 474 1.18 10.65 29.34
C SER A 474 2.17 11.79 29.14
N ASP A 475 3.42 11.48 28.80
CA ASP A 475 4.48 12.45 28.47
C ASP A 475 4.55 12.76 26.96
N GLU A 476 3.56 12.30 26.17
CA GLU A 476 3.49 12.36 24.70
C GLU A 476 4.61 11.59 23.96
N SER A 477 5.49 10.89 24.68
CA SER A 477 6.36 9.90 24.05
C SER A 477 5.51 8.77 23.46
N HIS A 478 6.04 8.10 22.44
CA HIS A 478 5.30 7.05 21.76
C HIS A 478 6.19 5.88 21.33
N ILE A 479 5.56 4.72 21.18
CA ILE A 479 6.14 3.51 20.61
C ILE A 479 5.22 2.95 19.52
N VAL A 480 5.75 2.06 18.69
CA VAL A 480 4.98 1.41 17.62
C VAL A 480 4.00 0.40 18.23
N PHE A 481 2.73 0.45 17.81
CA PHE A 481 1.71 -0.50 18.22
C PHE A 481 1.88 -1.86 17.53
N ASN A 482 2.01 -1.87 16.20
CA ASN A 482 2.23 -3.07 15.38
C ASN A 482 3.38 -2.83 14.38
N ASP A 483 4.41 -3.67 14.39
CA ASP A 483 5.57 -3.59 13.48
C ASP A 483 5.40 -4.37 12.18
N PHE A 484 4.28 -5.10 12.06
CA PHE A 484 3.86 -5.94 10.93
C PHE A 484 4.80 -7.10 10.61
N ILE A 485 5.67 -7.47 11.55
CA ILE A 485 6.54 -8.64 11.43
C ILE A 485 5.85 -9.83 12.07
N LYS A 486 5.59 -10.88 11.29
CA LYS A 486 5.07 -12.14 11.83
C LYS A 486 6.06 -12.75 12.83
N LYS A 487 5.63 -12.93 14.08
CA LYS A 487 6.42 -13.54 15.15
C LYS A 487 6.27 -15.07 15.17
N ASP A 488 7.32 -15.74 15.63
CA ASP A 488 7.24 -17.14 16.05
C ASP A 488 6.53 -17.25 17.41
N SER A 489 6.18 -18.47 17.83
CA SER A 489 5.47 -18.73 19.09
C SER A 489 6.24 -18.25 20.34
N GLU A 490 7.56 -18.08 20.22
CA GLU A 490 8.40 -17.57 21.29
C GLU A 490 8.68 -16.07 21.20
N CYS A 491 8.26 -15.36 20.15
CA CYS A 491 8.63 -13.97 19.88
C CYS A 491 10.14 -13.70 19.97
N SER A 492 10.94 -14.57 19.33
CA SER A 492 12.41 -14.58 19.38
C SER A 492 13.04 -13.33 18.79
N VAL A 493 12.35 -12.67 17.84
CA VAL A 493 12.78 -11.43 17.19
C VAL A 493 12.29 -10.15 17.90
N GLY A 494 11.67 -10.29 19.07
CA GLY A 494 11.04 -9.20 19.81
C GLY A 494 9.57 -9.00 19.41
N ALA A 495 8.72 -8.76 20.42
CA ALA A 495 7.29 -8.55 20.26
C ALA A 495 6.96 -7.04 20.25
N ASP A 496 6.05 -6.63 19.37
CA ASP A 496 5.41 -5.32 19.45
C ASP A 496 4.25 -5.32 20.46
N VAL A 497 3.52 -4.21 20.57
CA VAL A 497 2.43 -4.08 21.55
C VAL A 497 1.22 -4.94 21.16
N GLN A 498 0.94 -5.09 19.87
CA GLN A 498 -0.16 -5.92 19.37
C GLN A 498 0.10 -7.41 19.61
N ASP A 499 1.36 -7.85 19.51
CA ASP A 499 1.76 -9.24 19.78
C ASP A 499 1.43 -9.69 21.21
N MET A 500 1.45 -8.78 22.18
CA MET A 500 1.24 -9.07 23.60
C MET A 500 -0.14 -9.68 23.91
N ASN A 501 -1.14 -9.35 23.08
CA ASN A 501 -2.51 -9.86 23.19
C ASN A 501 -3.00 -10.50 21.88
N ALA A 502 -2.08 -10.97 21.02
CA ALA A 502 -2.43 -11.62 19.76
C ALA A 502 -3.25 -12.92 19.98
N LEU A 503 -2.84 -13.74 20.95
CA LEU A 503 -3.51 -14.99 21.31
C LEU A 503 -4.60 -14.75 22.37
N PRO A 504 -5.80 -15.35 22.24
CA PRO A 504 -6.85 -15.25 23.25
C PRO A 504 -6.47 -15.98 24.53
N TYR A 505 -6.69 -15.36 25.68
CA TYR A 505 -6.52 -15.98 26.99
C TYR A 505 -7.85 -16.53 27.50
N ALA A 506 -7.88 -17.82 27.87
CA ALA A 506 -9.10 -18.52 28.29
C ALA A 506 -9.47 -18.25 29.76
N ALA A 507 -9.58 -16.98 30.15
CA ALA A 507 -9.91 -16.57 31.51
C ALA A 507 -11.21 -17.22 32.02
N LEU A 508 -11.17 -17.76 33.24
CA LEU A 508 -12.31 -18.35 33.96
C LEU A 508 -12.98 -19.53 33.24
N MET A 509 -12.36 -20.05 32.17
CA MET A 509 -12.79 -21.29 31.52
C MET A 509 -12.29 -22.50 32.31
N PRO A 510 -12.97 -23.66 32.22
CA PRO A 510 -12.51 -24.91 32.82
C PRO A 510 -11.02 -25.17 32.55
N LEU A 511 -10.30 -25.70 33.54
CA LEU A 511 -8.84 -25.85 33.45
C LEU A 511 -8.37 -26.85 32.38
N ASN A 512 -9.28 -27.61 31.78
CA ASN A 512 -9.01 -28.49 30.64
C ASN A 512 -9.22 -27.83 29.27
N ALA A 513 -9.47 -26.51 29.23
CA ALA A 513 -9.52 -25.75 27.98
C ALA A 513 -8.19 -25.85 27.20
N SER A 514 -8.27 -25.66 25.89
CA SER A 514 -7.10 -25.72 25.00
C SER A 514 -6.01 -24.76 25.44
N LEU A 515 -4.78 -25.28 25.51
CA LEU A 515 -3.60 -24.51 25.87
C LEU A 515 -3.14 -23.65 24.68
N ASN A 516 -2.65 -22.45 24.96
CA ASN A 516 -1.95 -21.61 24.01
C ASN A 516 -0.98 -20.68 24.77
N ASP A 517 0.05 -20.18 24.11
CA ASP A 517 1.08 -19.35 24.74
C ASP A 517 0.67 -17.87 24.91
N SER A 518 -0.61 -17.61 25.17
CA SER A 518 -1.14 -16.26 25.37
C SER A 518 -0.43 -15.53 26.51
N GLY A 519 0.02 -14.30 26.21
CA GLY A 519 0.78 -13.47 27.14
C GLY A 519 2.28 -13.81 27.24
N ARG A 520 2.81 -14.85 26.58
CA ARG A 520 4.28 -15.10 26.58
C ARG A 520 5.07 -14.07 25.78
N CYS A 521 4.49 -13.52 24.72
CA CYS A 521 5.06 -12.40 23.98
C CYS A 521 4.91 -11.10 24.78
N ARG A 522 6.01 -10.35 24.92
CA ARG A 522 6.08 -9.14 25.75
C ARG A 522 6.84 -8.04 25.02
N ASN A 523 6.24 -6.85 24.94
CA ASN A 523 6.93 -5.66 24.51
C ASN A 523 7.66 -5.04 25.71
N TYR A 524 8.99 -5.18 25.74
CA TYR A 524 9.80 -4.73 26.89
C TYR A 524 9.90 -3.22 27.00
N GLU A 525 9.69 -2.49 25.89
CA GLU A 525 9.68 -1.03 25.90
C GLU A 525 8.42 -0.50 26.60
N LEU A 526 7.26 -1.06 26.28
CA LEU A 526 5.99 -0.79 26.95
C LEU A 526 6.08 -1.13 28.45
N LEU A 527 6.54 -2.34 28.79
CA LEU A 527 6.69 -2.75 30.20
C LEU A 527 7.69 -1.87 30.94
N GLY A 528 8.78 -1.47 30.28
CA GLY A 528 9.77 -0.53 30.82
C GLY A 528 9.15 0.84 31.15
N LYS A 529 8.37 1.39 30.23
CA LYS A 529 7.66 2.67 30.40
C LYS A 529 6.61 2.61 31.53
N ILE A 530 5.94 1.48 31.70
CA ILE A 530 4.79 1.32 32.60
C ILE A 530 5.22 0.93 34.03
N TYR A 531 6.25 0.09 34.16
CA TYR A 531 6.65 -0.52 35.44
C TYR A 531 8.06 -0.14 35.89
N GLY A 532 8.92 0.36 34.99
CA GLY A 532 10.32 0.69 35.22
C GLY A 532 11.23 0.01 34.20
N ASP A 533 12.13 0.76 33.57
CA ASP A 533 13.00 0.32 32.48
C ASP A 533 14.32 -0.33 32.96
N ASN A 534 14.61 -0.23 34.25
CA ASN A 534 15.79 -0.80 34.89
C ASN A 534 15.48 -1.27 36.32
N LYS A 535 16.44 -1.97 36.92
CA LYS A 535 16.28 -2.62 38.23
C LYS A 535 15.97 -1.62 39.35
N GLU A 536 16.61 -0.46 39.32
CA GLU A 536 16.47 0.60 40.31
C GLU A 536 15.09 1.26 40.19
N ALA A 537 14.68 1.61 38.96
CA ALA A 537 13.36 2.17 38.67
C ALA A 537 12.22 1.22 39.10
N VAL A 538 12.35 -0.08 38.82
CA VAL A 538 11.34 -1.05 39.30
C VAL A 538 11.32 -1.10 40.81
N ARG A 539 12.48 -1.15 41.49
CA ARG A 539 12.56 -1.19 42.96
C ARG A 539 11.86 -0.01 43.63
N GLU A 540 12.01 1.19 43.08
CA GLU A 540 11.32 2.39 43.55
C GLU A 540 9.79 2.28 43.42
N ASN A 541 9.32 1.52 42.44
CA ASN A 541 7.90 1.28 42.21
C ASN A 541 7.31 0.14 43.07
N LEU A 542 8.11 -0.62 43.83
CA LEU A 542 7.63 -1.75 44.64
C LEU A 542 7.02 -1.30 45.97
N THR A 543 5.90 -1.91 46.36
CA THR A 543 5.27 -1.79 47.67
C THR A 543 5.05 -3.15 48.33
N ASP A 544 4.77 -3.16 49.64
CA ASP A 544 4.46 -4.39 50.37
C ASP A 544 3.00 -4.81 50.15
N VAL A 545 2.81 -6.07 49.78
CA VAL A 545 1.52 -6.76 49.80
C VAL A 545 1.58 -7.85 50.88
N VAL A 546 0.62 -7.86 51.81
CA VAL A 546 0.54 -8.89 52.85
C VAL A 546 -0.17 -10.12 52.27
N TRP A 547 0.58 -11.20 52.10
CA TRP A 547 0.13 -12.47 51.55
C TRP A 547 -0.48 -13.36 52.65
N LEU A 548 -1.75 -13.73 52.47
CA LEU A 548 -2.54 -14.60 53.36
C LEU A 548 -2.41 -14.19 54.82
N LYS A 549 -2.93 -13.00 55.15
CA LYS A 549 -2.74 -12.31 56.43
C LYS A 549 -2.99 -13.20 57.66
N ASP A 550 -4.03 -14.03 57.63
CA ASP A 550 -4.47 -14.82 58.79
C ASP A 550 -3.73 -16.16 58.91
N PHE A 551 -2.92 -16.55 57.90
CA PHE A 551 -2.24 -17.85 57.86
C PHE A 551 -0.72 -17.72 57.78
N LEU A 552 -0.21 -16.88 56.88
CA LEU A 552 1.23 -16.73 56.63
C LEU A 552 1.74 -15.33 56.98
N GLY A 553 0.95 -14.28 56.69
CA GLY A 553 1.32 -12.89 56.98
C GLY A 553 2.60 -12.42 56.27
N LEU A 554 2.99 -13.04 55.16
CA LEU A 554 4.25 -12.75 54.46
C LEU A 554 4.17 -11.39 53.74
N LYS A 555 5.23 -10.59 53.81
CA LYS A 555 5.31 -9.34 53.04
C LYS A 555 5.99 -9.61 51.70
N LEU A 556 5.23 -9.52 50.61
CA LEU A 556 5.72 -9.68 49.26
C LEU A 556 5.89 -8.33 48.59
N LYS A 557 7.02 -8.11 47.89
CA LYS A 557 7.25 -6.89 47.12
C LYS A 557 6.56 -6.99 45.77
N PHE A 558 5.71 -6.03 45.42
CA PHE A 558 4.98 -6.03 44.15
C PHE A 558 4.83 -4.60 43.59
N ASN A 559 4.73 -4.47 42.27
CA ASN A 559 4.73 -3.16 41.62
C ASN A 559 3.46 -2.37 41.94
N SER A 560 3.61 -1.12 42.38
CA SER A 560 2.49 -0.23 42.73
C SER A 560 1.83 0.44 41.51
N LYS A 561 2.50 0.44 40.36
CA LYS A 561 2.00 1.06 39.13
C LYS A 561 0.90 0.22 38.48
N ASN A 562 -0.01 0.91 37.78
CA ASN A 562 -1.07 0.31 36.95
C ASN A 562 -1.88 -0.80 37.66
N GLY A 563 -2.12 -0.64 38.97
CA GLY A 563 -3.00 -1.52 39.75
C GLY A 563 -2.42 -2.88 40.16
N ALA A 564 -1.16 -3.20 39.82
CA ALA A 564 -0.61 -4.55 40.01
C ALA A 564 -0.59 -4.99 41.49
N ALA A 565 -0.06 -4.18 42.41
CA ALA A 565 -0.03 -4.51 43.85
C ALA A 565 -1.44 -4.54 44.47
N LYS A 566 -2.35 -3.69 43.98
CA LYS A 566 -3.76 -3.70 44.41
C LYS A 566 -4.42 -5.01 44.03
N ALA A 567 -4.16 -5.50 42.82
CA ALA A 567 -4.69 -6.77 42.34
C ALA A 567 -4.14 -7.95 43.15
N LEU A 568 -2.83 -8.01 43.41
CA LEU A 568 -2.25 -9.07 44.24
C LEU A 568 -2.81 -9.03 45.68
N ASN A 569 -3.03 -7.85 46.25
CA ASN A 569 -3.65 -7.71 47.56
C ASN A 569 -5.10 -8.25 47.57
N ALA A 570 -5.87 -8.02 46.51
CA ALA A 570 -7.23 -8.54 46.38
C ALA A 570 -7.23 -10.08 46.25
N VAL A 571 -6.29 -10.65 45.48
CA VAL A 571 -6.05 -12.11 45.44
C VAL A 571 -5.76 -12.65 46.83
N SER A 572 -4.82 -12.03 47.55
CA SER A 572 -4.44 -12.43 48.90
C SER A 572 -5.63 -12.45 49.86
N GLN A 573 -6.47 -11.42 49.83
CA GLN A 573 -7.66 -11.32 50.69
C GLN A 573 -8.70 -12.40 50.35
N GLU A 574 -8.98 -12.63 49.07
CA GLU A 574 -9.96 -13.63 48.64
C GLU A 574 -9.49 -15.05 48.94
N LEU A 575 -8.22 -15.38 48.66
CA LEU A 575 -7.64 -16.67 49.02
C LEU A 575 -7.62 -16.89 50.54
N ASN A 576 -7.38 -15.84 51.33
CA ASN A 576 -7.43 -15.92 52.78
C ASN A 576 -8.82 -16.35 53.28
N GLU A 577 -9.91 -15.83 52.70
CA GLU A 577 -11.26 -16.27 53.04
C GLU A 577 -11.59 -17.68 52.51
N LEU A 578 -11.09 -18.04 51.32
CA LEU A 578 -11.27 -19.39 50.78
C LEU A 578 -10.56 -20.45 51.63
N ILE A 579 -9.36 -20.17 52.15
CA ILE A 579 -8.62 -21.11 53.02
C ILE A 579 -9.36 -21.34 54.36
N LYS A 580 -10.08 -20.33 54.88
CA LYS A 580 -10.93 -20.53 56.07
C LYS A 580 -12.05 -21.55 55.82
N GLN A 581 -12.51 -21.67 54.57
CA GLN A 581 -13.55 -22.61 54.16
C GLN A 581 -12.98 -23.97 53.77
N ASP A 582 -11.83 -23.98 53.10
CA ASP A 582 -11.09 -25.19 52.70
C ASP A 582 -9.60 -25.02 52.99
N SER A 583 -9.16 -25.56 54.12
CA SER A 583 -7.77 -25.46 54.58
C SER A 583 -6.78 -26.21 53.69
N SER A 584 -7.24 -27.12 52.82
CA SER A 584 -6.38 -27.87 51.91
C SER A 584 -5.72 -26.98 50.85
N LEU A 585 -6.35 -25.83 50.53
CA LEU A 585 -5.81 -24.86 49.56
C LEU A 585 -4.48 -24.24 50.01
N LEU A 586 -4.22 -24.17 51.33
CA LEU A 586 -3.00 -23.58 51.88
C LEU A 586 -1.73 -24.32 51.40
N GLU A 587 -1.82 -25.62 51.12
CA GLU A 587 -0.69 -26.42 50.64
C GLU A 587 -0.10 -25.90 49.33
N PHE A 588 -0.93 -25.32 48.45
CA PHE A 588 -0.54 -24.81 47.15
C PHE A 588 -0.03 -23.36 47.19
N LEU A 589 -0.26 -22.66 48.30
CA LEU A 589 0.00 -21.23 48.46
C LEU A 589 1.06 -20.91 49.52
N LYS A 590 1.38 -21.89 50.38
CA LYS A 590 2.52 -21.81 51.30
C LYS A 590 3.82 -21.84 50.52
N ASP A 591 4.83 -21.14 51.02
CA ASP A 591 6.17 -21.07 50.43
C ASP A 591 6.22 -20.55 48.97
N PRO A 592 5.67 -19.36 48.66
CA PRO A 592 5.78 -18.79 47.32
C PRO A 592 7.25 -18.62 46.91
N ALA A 593 7.59 -18.98 45.67
CA ALA A 593 8.96 -18.88 45.12
C ALA A 593 9.43 -17.43 44.85
N GLY A 594 8.60 -16.46 45.19
CA GLY A 594 8.91 -15.03 45.20
C GLY A 594 8.14 -14.24 44.15
N THR A 595 8.29 -12.92 44.23
CA THR A 595 7.58 -11.96 43.37
C THR A 595 8.53 -11.11 42.53
N PHE A 596 9.51 -10.47 43.16
CA PHE A 596 10.51 -9.64 42.48
C PHE A 596 11.88 -10.32 42.42
N ASN A 597 12.37 -10.54 41.20
CA ASN A 597 13.73 -10.99 40.93
C ASN A 597 14.18 -10.47 39.57
N TRP A 598 15.11 -9.52 39.55
CA TRP A 598 15.65 -8.94 38.32
C TRP A 598 16.56 -9.95 37.61
N ARG A 599 16.02 -10.64 36.60
CA ARG A 599 16.68 -11.72 35.87
C ARG A 599 16.12 -11.87 34.45
N VAL A 600 16.92 -12.50 33.59
CA VAL A 600 16.43 -12.97 32.28
C VAL A 600 15.78 -14.35 32.39
N ILE A 601 14.88 -14.66 31.46
CA ILE A 601 14.27 -15.99 31.31
C ILE A 601 15.36 -16.97 30.83
N ALA A 602 15.45 -18.14 31.47
CA ALA A 602 16.49 -19.11 31.19
C ALA A 602 16.53 -19.52 29.71
N GLY A 603 17.71 -19.40 29.08
CA GLY A 603 17.91 -19.69 27.66
C GLY A 603 17.53 -18.52 26.74
N THR A 604 17.32 -17.32 27.27
CA THR A 604 17.00 -16.11 26.50
C THR A 604 17.76 -14.90 27.06
N ASN A 605 17.80 -13.80 26.29
CA ASN A 605 18.28 -12.49 26.76
C ASN A 605 17.15 -11.57 27.22
N ARG A 606 15.99 -12.14 27.53
CA ARG A 606 14.74 -11.40 27.76
C ARG A 606 14.41 -11.30 29.24
N PRO A 607 14.05 -10.12 29.78
CA PRO A 607 13.61 -9.98 31.16
C PRO A 607 12.43 -10.90 31.49
N SER A 608 12.47 -11.51 32.68
CA SER A 608 11.33 -12.21 33.26
C SER A 608 10.28 -11.22 33.76
N ALA A 609 9.01 -11.60 33.78
CA ALA A 609 7.94 -10.84 34.43
C ALA A 609 8.22 -10.51 35.91
N HIS A 610 8.96 -11.38 36.62
CA HIS A 610 9.46 -11.10 37.97
C HIS A 610 10.40 -9.89 38.04
N SER A 611 11.04 -9.51 36.93
CA SER A 611 11.90 -8.33 36.88
C SER A 611 11.11 -7.03 36.95
N TYR A 612 9.83 -7.04 36.56
CA TYR A 612 8.94 -5.88 36.68
C TYR A 612 8.14 -5.86 37.99
N GLY A 613 8.26 -6.92 38.82
CA GLY A 613 7.49 -7.06 40.06
C GLY A 613 6.00 -7.25 39.81
N ILE A 614 5.63 -7.88 38.69
CA ILE A 614 4.25 -8.13 38.25
C ILE A 614 3.89 -9.61 38.21
N ALA A 615 4.75 -10.49 38.72
CA ALA A 615 4.52 -11.93 38.75
C ALA A 615 4.75 -12.53 40.14
N ILE A 616 4.07 -13.64 40.42
CA ILE A 616 4.27 -14.46 41.63
C ILE A 616 4.33 -15.92 41.22
N ASP A 617 5.33 -16.62 41.73
CA ASP A 617 5.36 -18.07 41.70
C ASP A 617 4.83 -18.57 43.05
N VAL A 618 3.77 -19.39 43.04
CA VAL A 618 3.18 -19.97 44.25
C VAL A 618 4.06 -21.13 44.74
N ASN A 619 3.49 -22.30 45.08
CA ASN A 619 4.28 -23.44 45.54
C ASN A 619 4.93 -24.22 44.38
N VAL A 620 6.26 -24.22 44.33
CA VAL A 620 7.05 -24.95 43.32
C VAL A 620 6.89 -26.47 43.43
N LYS A 621 6.79 -27.01 44.66
CA LYS A 621 6.71 -28.47 44.89
C LYS A 621 5.40 -29.06 44.35
N GLN A 622 4.33 -28.27 44.33
CA GLN A 622 3.02 -28.66 43.82
C GLN A 622 2.82 -28.31 42.34
N SER A 623 3.89 -27.96 41.61
CA SER A 623 3.78 -27.39 40.26
C SER A 623 4.47 -28.23 39.17
N HIS A 624 3.96 -28.11 37.96
CA HIS A 624 4.52 -28.68 36.74
C HIS A 624 5.10 -27.57 35.87
N TYR A 625 6.31 -27.82 35.36
CA TYR A 625 7.02 -26.95 34.45
C TYR A 625 7.52 -27.75 33.24
N TRP A 626 7.29 -27.23 32.04
CA TRP A 626 7.50 -27.94 30.77
C TRP A 626 8.96 -28.38 30.52
N ARG A 627 9.94 -27.74 31.15
CA ARG A 627 11.35 -28.19 31.06
C ARG A 627 11.70 -29.29 32.06
N TRP A 628 10.93 -29.43 33.14
CA TRP A 628 11.14 -30.45 34.17
C TRP A 628 10.29 -31.69 33.92
N HIS A 629 9.13 -31.52 33.26
CA HIS A 629 8.14 -32.57 33.06
C HIS A 629 7.79 -32.71 31.58
N LYS A 630 7.72 -33.96 31.09
CA LYS A 630 7.35 -34.26 29.69
C LYS A 630 5.83 -34.25 29.44
N VAL A 631 5.03 -34.39 30.49
CA VAL A 631 3.56 -34.49 30.41
C VAL A 631 2.95 -33.42 31.30
N TYR A 632 2.00 -32.68 30.75
CA TYR A 632 1.21 -31.71 31.51
C TYR A 632 0.35 -32.42 32.55
N LYS A 633 0.42 -31.96 33.79
CA LYS A 633 -0.47 -32.37 34.87
C LYS A 633 -0.71 -31.17 35.77
N ASN A 634 -1.94 -30.69 35.79
CA ASN A 634 -2.32 -29.65 36.73
C ASN A 634 -2.58 -30.25 38.11
N GLN A 635 -2.00 -29.65 39.15
CA GLN A 635 -2.32 -29.92 40.55
C GLN A 635 -2.90 -28.69 41.25
N ILE A 636 -2.79 -27.49 40.66
CA ILE A 636 -3.29 -26.26 41.26
C ILE A 636 -4.82 -26.26 41.23
N PRO A 637 -5.48 -26.16 42.40
CA PRO A 637 -6.94 -26.08 42.48
C PRO A 637 -7.53 -24.96 41.62
N GLU A 638 -8.65 -25.27 40.96
CA GLU A 638 -9.40 -24.32 40.12
C GLU A 638 -9.82 -23.05 40.89
N ALA A 639 -10.18 -23.19 42.16
CA ALA A 639 -10.49 -22.05 43.02
C ALA A 639 -9.34 -21.04 43.08
N ILE A 640 -8.09 -21.51 43.16
CA ILE A 640 -6.91 -20.64 43.20
C ILE A 640 -6.75 -19.93 41.86
N VAL A 641 -6.76 -20.68 40.76
CA VAL A 641 -6.59 -20.13 39.40
C VAL A 641 -7.66 -19.07 39.12
N HIS A 642 -8.92 -19.37 39.40
CA HIS A 642 -10.02 -18.44 39.17
C HIS A 642 -9.95 -17.20 40.06
N THR A 643 -9.47 -17.29 41.30
CA THR A 643 -9.23 -16.10 42.12
C THR A 643 -8.18 -15.19 41.48
N PHE A 644 -7.07 -15.74 40.99
CA PHE A 644 -6.05 -14.95 40.28
C PHE A 644 -6.61 -14.30 39.01
N GLU A 645 -7.32 -15.06 38.18
CA GLU A 645 -7.90 -14.58 36.92
C GLU A 645 -8.96 -13.50 37.13
N LYS A 646 -9.81 -13.65 38.15
CA LYS A 646 -10.78 -12.62 38.55
C LYS A 646 -10.10 -11.29 38.88
N HIS A 647 -8.87 -11.34 39.40
CA HIS A 647 -8.04 -10.18 39.70
C HIS A 647 -6.98 -9.91 38.63
N LYS A 648 -7.25 -10.27 37.37
CA LYS A 648 -6.49 -9.87 36.17
C LYS A 648 -5.08 -10.47 36.07
N PHE A 649 -4.86 -11.64 36.67
CA PHE A 649 -3.64 -12.43 36.47
C PHE A 649 -3.85 -13.53 35.45
N ILE A 650 -2.94 -13.65 34.50
CA ILE A 650 -2.83 -14.85 33.67
C ILE A 650 -2.02 -15.92 34.39
N TRP A 651 -2.33 -17.18 34.08
CA TRP A 651 -1.72 -18.35 34.71
C TRP A 651 -0.93 -19.16 33.68
N GLY A 652 0.33 -19.46 34.00
CA GLY A 652 1.23 -20.21 33.13
C GLY A 652 0.79 -21.66 32.90
N GLY A 653 -0.13 -22.19 33.71
CA GLY A 653 -0.75 -23.50 33.46
C GLY A 653 -1.71 -23.54 32.27
N ARG A 654 -2.05 -22.39 31.65
CA ARG A 654 -2.80 -22.31 30.38
C ARG A 654 -1.91 -22.32 29.14
N TRP A 655 -0.59 -22.32 29.30
CA TRP A 655 0.37 -22.29 28.19
C TRP A 655 0.67 -23.66 27.61
N GLU A 656 0.97 -23.72 26.30
CA GLU A 656 1.55 -24.93 25.70
C GLU A 656 2.90 -25.22 26.37
N HIS A 657 3.67 -24.16 26.61
CA HIS A 657 4.88 -24.18 27.44
C HIS A 657 4.52 -23.99 28.91
N PHE A 658 3.79 -24.96 29.47
CA PHE A 658 3.17 -24.87 30.79
C PHE A 658 4.14 -24.54 31.93
N ASP A 659 3.71 -23.63 32.80
CA ASP A 659 4.39 -23.20 34.02
C ASP A 659 3.36 -22.98 35.13
N THR A 660 2.95 -24.06 35.82
CA THR A 660 1.76 -24.02 36.68
C THR A 660 1.96 -23.27 38.00
N MET A 661 3.20 -22.97 38.40
CA MET A 661 3.45 -22.12 39.57
C MET A 661 3.24 -20.64 39.25
N HIS A 662 3.32 -20.27 37.98
CA HIS A 662 3.50 -18.89 37.56
C HIS A 662 2.18 -18.15 37.33
N PHE A 663 2.03 -17.01 37.99
CA PHE A 663 0.96 -16.05 37.75
C PHE A 663 1.55 -14.68 37.41
N GLU A 664 1.05 -14.04 36.36
CA GLU A 664 1.52 -12.73 35.91
C GLU A 664 0.34 -11.76 35.73
N TYR A 665 0.47 -10.56 36.28
CA TYR A 665 -0.54 -9.50 36.15
C TYR A 665 -0.53 -8.93 34.74
N ARG A 666 -1.63 -9.15 34.00
CA ARG A 666 -1.80 -8.76 32.59
C ARG A 666 -3.22 -8.22 32.36
N PRO A 667 -3.53 -7.02 32.88
CA PRO A 667 -4.87 -6.44 32.87
C PRO A 667 -5.45 -6.24 31.47
N GLU A 668 -4.61 -6.06 30.45
CA GLU A 668 -5.01 -5.89 29.06
C GLU A 668 -5.59 -7.15 28.42
N MET A 669 -5.49 -8.31 29.08
CA MET A 669 -6.00 -9.59 28.59
C MET A 669 -7.43 -9.89 29.06
N PHE A 670 -8.04 -9.02 29.88
CA PHE A 670 -9.35 -9.22 30.51
C PHE A 670 -10.26 -8.01 30.30
#